data_AF-A0A7V4ZEN1-F1
#
_entry.id   AF-A0A7V4ZEN1-F1
#
_cell.length_a   1.000
_cell.length_b   1.000
_cell.length_c   1.000
_cell.angle_alpha   90.00
_cell.angle_beta   90.00
_cell.angle_gamma   90.00
#
_symmetry.space_group_name_H-M   'P 1'
#
loop_
_entity.id
_entity.type
_entity.pdbx_description
1 polymer ?
#
loop_
_entity_poly.entity_id
_entity_poly.type
_entity_poly.pdbx_seq_one_letter_code
_entity_poly.pdbx_strand_id
1 'polypeptide(L)'
;MSKEVRLLAVLVLLTGLLAGVAPMASAGGPWYVSTTGDDGNDCQSWAAACRTIQAAVNKAGAGDTIYVAAGTDTLTSTVSVNKANLQIVGAGSSSTILQVSAATGYVFSITADGVTVRDLQIYKTDKSGPHNLIYIGADNVTIRDNIIRGQYVLGDPDVSRAMEVAYGSTGLTIQGNTIHSLRQPAYINGSTASPTTGTIANNHVYGTRGWVIAGANMTFTGNTWGSGAQANYLDIVILAGTDPSYYPDIVAVSEANNNAVVEDQRVSPAVLSDVFVDDSAAAGGDGTVTRPYQTIGAGITRAVAGGTVHVAAGTYNESQILITKALTVQGAGIDQSIVDGDSYAGLPAEGLVRIVTTGDVTFTGFTLREAGATGGSKPVRVGIFARSSAPGNTFTITYNKILGSNNPDDEEDYGFYAHTSYASLVFQHNIVTQTGANAILLERHFGPTDVSYNTLDAGCWGTDVIFNMTYDGDVTTPQIVHANTFDMGTGGPFDYAHRAAAVTFASAFTGAAGKFTNVRITDNIITNLKSYRRGPGLWNNSGGDGSGGDTTGAVISGNIITGTGAANSDGIQIVGKASNTVIENNKVTNVDRSFRGRVWNGHVATGTVLRNNSFSGNTTGLVWEGTSTLDAELNWWGHASGPYHPTLNPSGTGDPVSDNVDFDPWLGTKPLWQLVEEASPGDTIILGAGTYPGGVVIDKPLTLVGVDGTVIGPGSDGITVSANDVTIDSITLDGTGGDPGDVGIRVLNDVERLWVRNCEIRDWPDDGIHFNGAITGLKVVDNYIHDNGGDGMEFNATPAGTVQIYGNALRANTGYGVNAVSGSVVAEYNEWGHIDGPASGDGVSGSVDYDPWVFGAVYADVVPDPARVREGENVDVDIKVDTANLYGAQFSLTFDPAKLKVVSTTDSGAGYFKGSQECSTTYNNTLGTLTFHCSRGGTDTAVSGSGVKLLTITFQAQEITGTSTTATIDLDASKVRLGALGGVNIYVDSVTDDTLTILGTTTVSGVVDLQGRDNDSGAVVDPLAGVTYGYDPSPVTTGPWGTYSFSNMTDDTYTFKIEMARYLDASAVVVVSGDTMTLNKAILLGGDVNDSDEIDITDLSSIGGKFGETVNPATTPQDINYDGLVDILDLVLAAGNYGLTSSPWTP
;
A
#
# COMPACT_ATOMS: atom_id res chain seq x y z
N MET A 1 -6.99 -23.14 -10.23
CA MET A 1 -7.15 -24.61 -10.17
C MET A 1 -6.02 -25.21 -9.36
N SER A 2 -6.17 -26.13 -8.41
CA SER A 2 -7.23 -26.51 -7.47
C SER A 2 -6.49 -27.37 -6.43
N LYS A 3 -6.98 -27.37 -5.19
CA LYS A 3 -6.47 -28.16 -4.06
C LYS A 3 -6.64 -29.67 -4.29
N GLU A 4 -5.98 -30.29 -5.28
CA GLU A 4 -6.13 -31.74 -5.53
C GLU A 4 -4.86 -32.49 -5.98
N VAL A 5 -3.66 -31.87 -5.97
CA VAL A 5 -2.42 -32.58 -6.37
C VAL A 5 -1.51 -32.98 -5.19
N ARG A 6 -1.88 -32.68 -3.94
CA ARG A 6 -1.14 -33.14 -2.73
C ARG A 6 -1.63 -34.45 -2.11
N LEU A 7 -2.53 -35.18 -2.77
CA LEU A 7 -3.07 -36.45 -2.23
C LEU A 7 -2.59 -37.72 -2.96
N LEU A 8 -1.80 -37.61 -4.03
CA LEU A 8 -1.40 -38.78 -4.85
C LEU A 8 0.08 -39.19 -4.75
N ALA A 9 0.89 -38.53 -3.90
CA ALA A 9 2.23 -39.01 -3.54
C ALA A 9 2.24 -39.80 -2.20
N VAL A 10 1.11 -39.88 -1.51
CA VAL A 10 0.95 -40.56 -0.22
C VAL A 10 0.39 -41.99 -0.37
N LEU A 11 -0.07 -42.39 -1.57
CA LEU A 11 -0.80 -43.66 -1.75
C LEU A 11 -0.05 -44.78 -2.50
N VAL A 12 1.21 -44.59 -2.92
CA VAL A 12 2.01 -45.64 -3.62
C VAL A 12 3.27 -46.07 -2.86
N LEU A 13 3.52 -45.52 -1.67
CA LEU A 13 4.52 -46.04 -0.72
C LEU A 13 3.91 -46.98 0.34
N LEU A 14 2.63 -47.38 0.18
CA LEU A 14 1.89 -48.18 1.16
C LEU A 14 1.65 -49.66 0.79
N THR A 15 2.23 -50.18 -0.30
CA THR A 15 1.99 -51.57 -0.75
C THR A 15 3.26 -52.38 -1.07
N GLY A 16 4.44 -51.94 -0.62
CA GLY A 16 5.73 -52.55 -0.95
C GLY A 16 6.61 -53.02 0.21
N LEU A 17 6.11 -53.15 1.45
CA LEU A 17 6.90 -53.69 2.57
C LEU A 17 6.06 -54.56 3.52
N LEU A 18 5.33 -55.53 2.97
CA LEU A 18 4.66 -56.60 3.71
C LEU A 18 5.31 -57.95 3.36
N ALA A 19 6.58 -58.09 3.74
CA ALA A 19 7.26 -59.38 3.86
C ALA A 19 8.46 -59.21 4.79
N GLY A 20 8.23 -59.37 6.10
CA GLY A 20 9.30 -59.36 7.10
C GLY A 20 8.99 -58.66 8.43
N VAL A 21 7.74 -58.32 8.76
CA VAL A 21 7.40 -57.94 10.14
C VAL A 21 7.30 -59.22 10.97
N ALA A 22 8.35 -59.51 11.73
CA ALA A 22 8.23 -60.44 12.84
C ALA A 22 7.12 -59.93 13.78
N PRO A 23 6.26 -60.81 14.32
CA PRO A 23 5.22 -60.38 15.26
C PRO A 23 5.91 -59.68 16.44
N MET A 24 5.49 -58.45 16.76
CA MET A 24 5.76 -57.88 18.09
C MET A 24 5.20 -58.87 19.11
N ALA A 25 6.10 -59.53 19.84
CA ALA A 25 5.72 -60.34 20.99
C ALA A 25 4.92 -59.45 21.95
N SER A 26 3.82 -59.98 22.51
CA SER A 26 3.15 -59.38 23.66
C SER A 26 4.19 -59.04 24.72
N ALA A 27 4.33 -57.77 25.09
CA ALA A 27 5.21 -57.33 26.18
C ALA A 27 4.85 -58.11 27.47
N GLY A 28 5.86 -58.57 28.20
CA GLY A 28 5.70 -59.25 29.49
C GLY A 28 5.53 -58.27 30.67
N GLY A 29 5.86 -56.99 30.44
CA GLY A 29 5.65 -55.87 31.35
C GLY A 29 4.32 -55.13 31.13
N PRO A 30 4.02 -54.07 31.91
CA PRO A 30 4.98 -53.20 32.60
C PRO A 30 5.57 -53.78 33.88
N TRP A 31 6.82 -53.38 34.17
CA TRP A 31 7.52 -53.71 35.42
C TRP A 31 7.66 -52.48 36.31
N TYR A 32 7.57 -52.66 37.62
CA TYR A 32 7.54 -51.56 38.59
C TYR A 32 8.68 -51.69 39.60
N VAL A 33 9.39 -50.58 39.85
CA VAL A 33 10.52 -50.48 40.79
C VAL A 33 10.22 -49.41 41.84
N SER A 34 10.39 -49.75 43.13
CA SER A 34 10.25 -48.81 44.24
C SER A 34 11.30 -49.09 45.32
N THR A 35 11.83 -48.05 45.96
CA THR A 35 12.84 -48.18 47.04
C THR A 35 12.32 -48.92 48.27
N THR A 36 10.99 -49.03 48.42
CA THR A 36 10.33 -49.82 49.47
C THR A 36 9.90 -51.21 49.00
N GLY A 37 10.20 -51.60 47.76
CA GLY A 37 9.87 -52.90 47.17
C GLY A 37 10.74 -54.05 47.66
N ASP A 38 10.55 -55.23 47.05
CA ASP A 38 11.31 -56.45 47.30
C ASP A 38 11.64 -57.12 45.95
N ASP A 39 12.91 -57.49 45.72
CA ASP A 39 13.36 -58.13 44.48
C ASP A 39 12.80 -59.55 44.29
N GLY A 40 12.27 -60.16 45.36
CA GLY A 40 11.52 -61.41 45.30
C GLY A 40 10.11 -61.29 44.72
N ASN A 41 9.55 -60.07 44.58
CA ASN A 41 8.20 -59.85 44.05
C ASN A 41 8.07 -60.19 42.56
N ASP A 42 6.84 -60.28 42.04
CA ASP A 42 6.63 -60.41 40.58
C ASP A 42 6.95 -59.13 39.80
N CYS A 43 6.94 -57.96 40.44
CA CYS A 43 7.22 -56.65 39.85
C CYS A 43 6.20 -56.18 38.79
N GLN A 44 4.99 -56.75 38.76
CA GLN A 44 3.94 -56.44 37.77
C GLN A 44 2.94 -55.39 38.26
N SER A 45 3.10 -54.86 39.48
CA SER A 45 2.32 -53.74 40.00
C SER A 45 3.11 -52.92 41.01
N TRP A 46 2.68 -51.68 41.30
CA TRP A 46 3.30 -50.85 42.34
C TRP A 46 3.26 -51.49 43.74
N ALA A 47 2.23 -52.27 44.06
CA ALA A 47 2.09 -52.96 45.35
C ALA A 47 3.08 -54.12 45.53
N ALA A 48 3.54 -54.71 44.42
CA ALA A 48 4.50 -55.80 44.37
C ALA A 48 5.74 -55.39 43.55
N ALA A 49 6.20 -54.14 43.69
CA ALA A 49 7.33 -53.62 42.94
C ALA A 49 8.66 -54.31 43.33
N CYS A 50 9.58 -54.40 42.37
CA CYS A 50 10.98 -54.76 42.62
C CYS A 50 11.63 -53.69 43.50
N ARG A 51 12.59 -54.08 44.34
CA ARG A 51 13.40 -53.13 45.11
C ARG A 51 14.40 -52.41 44.22
N THR A 52 15.01 -53.12 43.28
CA THR A 52 16.09 -52.64 42.42
C THR A 52 15.70 -52.65 40.94
N ILE A 53 16.28 -51.73 40.17
CA ILE A 53 16.10 -51.68 38.72
C ILE A 53 16.65 -52.95 38.07
N GLN A 54 17.78 -53.49 38.55
CA GLN A 54 18.36 -54.72 38.01
C GLN A 54 17.44 -55.93 38.15
N ALA A 55 16.71 -56.07 39.27
CA ALA A 55 15.76 -57.16 39.44
C ALA A 55 14.60 -57.07 38.45
N ALA A 56 14.13 -55.86 38.13
CA ALA A 56 13.14 -55.65 37.08
C ALA A 56 13.71 -55.95 35.68
N VAL A 57 14.94 -55.53 35.37
CA VAL A 57 15.62 -55.84 34.10
C VAL A 57 15.80 -57.36 33.91
N ASN A 58 16.10 -58.10 34.98
CA ASN A 58 16.24 -59.57 34.92
C ASN A 58 14.93 -60.28 34.56
N LYS A 59 13.78 -59.67 34.93
CA LYS A 59 12.43 -60.19 34.64
C LYS A 59 11.90 -59.72 33.29
N ALA A 60 12.36 -58.56 32.82
CA ALA A 60 11.94 -57.96 31.58
C ALA A 60 12.40 -58.73 30.32
N GLY A 61 11.50 -58.79 29.34
CA GLY A 61 11.78 -59.18 27.97
C GLY A 61 12.17 -58.00 27.08
N ALA A 62 12.46 -58.28 25.81
CA ALA A 62 12.70 -57.24 24.82
C ALA A 62 11.40 -56.44 24.53
N GLY A 63 11.50 -55.12 24.44
CA GLY A 63 10.35 -54.22 24.21
C GLY A 63 9.59 -53.81 25.47
N ASP A 64 9.91 -54.37 26.64
CA ASP A 64 9.20 -54.06 27.88
C ASP A 64 9.49 -52.65 28.40
N THR A 65 8.59 -52.14 29.26
CA THR A 65 8.78 -50.88 30.00
C THR A 65 8.96 -51.16 31.49
N ILE A 66 9.96 -50.52 32.09
CA ILE A 66 10.25 -50.50 33.53
C ILE A 66 9.95 -49.09 34.06
N TYR A 67 8.94 -48.98 34.90
CA TYR A 67 8.59 -47.76 35.63
C TYR A 67 9.30 -47.71 36.98
N VAL A 68 9.97 -46.60 37.27
CA VAL A 68 10.67 -46.35 38.54
C VAL A 68 9.90 -45.29 39.32
N ALA A 69 9.51 -45.61 40.55
CA ALA A 69 8.75 -44.72 41.43
C ALA A 69 9.56 -43.47 41.80
N ALA A 70 8.85 -42.40 42.15
CA ALA A 70 9.47 -41.24 42.78
C ALA A 70 10.16 -41.63 44.10
N GLY A 71 11.31 -41.04 44.37
CA GLY A 71 12.16 -41.36 45.51
C GLY A 71 13.64 -41.28 45.18
N THR A 72 14.49 -41.45 46.19
CA THR A 72 15.95 -41.53 46.01
C THR A 72 16.41 -42.97 46.19
N ASP A 73 16.96 -43.56 45.14
CA ASP A 73 17.58 -44.87 45.15
C ASP A 73 19.11 -44.72 45.11
N THR A 74 19.82 -45.44 45.99
CA THR A 74 21.29 -45.40 46.05
C THR A 74 21.83 -46.70 45.44
N LEU A 75 22.47 -46.58 44.28
CA LEU A 75 22.95 -47.73 43.53
C LEU A 75 24.29 -48.24 44.08
N THR A 76 24.33 -49.53 44.42
CA THR A 76 25.53 -50.23 44.89
C THR A 76 26.24 -51.04 43.80
N SER A 77 25.61 -51.19 42.63
CA SER A 77 26.18 -51.87 41.46
C SER A 77 25.59 -51.32 40.16
N THR A 78 26.29 -51.50 39.04
CA THR A 78 25.80 -51.18 37.68
C THR A 78 24.52 -51.91 37.30
N VAL A 79 23.59 -51.22 36.66
CA VAL A 79 22.42 -51.82 36.00
C VAL A 79 22.79 -52.22 34.56
N SER A 80 22.83 -53.54 34.30
CA SER A 80 23.11 -54.13 32.98
C SER A 80 21.84 -54.12 32.12
N VAL A 81 21.76 -53.20 31.15
CA VAL A 81 20.61 -53.06 30.25
C VAL A 81 20.90 -53.80 28.94
N ASN A 82 20.57 -55.10 28.92
CA ASN A 82 20.95 -56.04 27.86
C ASN A 82 19.75 -56.66 27.10
N LYS A 83 18.58 -56.01 27.16
CA LYS A 83 17.36 -56.42 26.45
C LYS A 83 17.01 -55.36 25.40
N ALA A 84 16.80 -55.78 24.16
CA ALA A 84 16.50 -54.86 23.06
C ALA A 84 15.17 -54.14 23.29
N ASN A 85 15.06 -52.89 22.82
CA ASN A 85 13.86 -52.04 22.89
C ASN A 85 13.32 -51.79 24.31
N LEU A 86 14.14 -51.98 25.35
CA LEU A 86 13.71 -51.78 26.73
C LEU A 86 13.53 -50.29 27.04
N GLN A 87 12.43 -49.92 27.69
CA GLN A 87 12.23 -48.56 28.20
C GLN A 87 12.40 -48.52 29.72
N ILE A 88 13.21 -47.59 30.22
CA ILE A 88 13.35 -47.28 31.65
C ILE A 88 12.83 -45.86 31.87
N VAL A 89 11.79 -45.73 32.68
CA VAL A 89 10.98 -44.52 32.79
C VAL A 89 10.82 -44.14 34.26
N GLY A 90 11.35 -42.99 34.66
CA GLY A 90 11.07 -42.44 36.00
C GLY A 90 9.68 -41.82 36.09
N ALA A 91 9.22 -41.59 37.32
CA ALA A 91 7.98 -40.84 37.59
C ALA A 91 8.11 -39.32 37.26
N GLY A 92 9.29 -38.87 36.86
CA GLY A 92 9.63 -37.49 36.53
C GLY A 92 11.05 -37.17 36.96
N SER A 93 11.79 -36.44 36.13
CA SER A 93 13.23 -36.20 36.33
C SER A 93 13.56 -35.31 37.53
N SER A 94 12.60 -34.67 38.17
CA SER A 94 12.78 -33.97 39.46
C SER A 94 12.45 -34.83 40.69
N SER A 95 11.82 -35.99 40.49
CA SER A 95 11.23 -36.81 41.56
C SER A 95 11.84 -38.20 41.69
N THR A 96 12.44 -38.74 40.62
CA THR A 96 13.08 -40.07 40.60
C THR A 96 14.59 -39.92 40.56
N ILE A 97 15.28 -40.10 41.69
CA ILE A 97 16.71 -39.79 41.85
C ILE A 97 17.51 -41.08 42.01
N LEU A 98 18.45 -41.32 41.10
CA LEU A 98 19.44 -42.39 41.18
C LEU A 98 20.77 -41.81 41.67
N GLN A 99 21.11 -42.07 42.92
CA GLN A 99 22.40 -41.69 43.51
C GLN A 99 23.46 -42.74 43.22
N VAL A 100 24.63 -42.28 42.80
CA VAL A 100 25.75 -43.14 42.43
C VAL A 100 27.08 -42.56 42.93
N SER A 101 28.08 -43.43 43.12
CA SER A 101 29.46 -43.06 43.42
C SER A 101 30.41 -43.73 42.42
N ALA A 102 31.66 -43.28 42.32
CA ALA A 102 32.62 -43.88 41.39
C ALA A 102 32.94 -45.35 41.69
N ALA A 103 32.82 -45.77 42.95
CA ALA A 103 33.00 -47.17 43.35
C ALA A 103 31.92 -48.10 42.76
N THR A 104 30.76 -47.55 42.36
CA THR A 104 29.63 -48.31 41.79
C THR A 104 29.88 -48.77 40.35
N GLY A 105 30.70 -48.05 39.57
CA GLY A 105 30.74 -48.19 38.11
C GLY A 105 29.61 -47.40 37.42
N TYR A 106 29.28 -47.70 36.16
CA TYR A 106 28.17 -47.04 35.46
C TYR A 106 26.85 -47.19 36.23
N VAL A 107 25.96 -46.21 36.15
CA VAL A 107 24.54 -46.37 36.52
C VAL A 107 23.89 -47.36 35.57
N PHE A 108 24.00 -47.10 34.27
CA PHE A 108 23.48 -47.96 33.21
C PHE A 108 24.62 -48.40 32.28
N SER A 109 24.71 -49.70 32.05
CA SER A 109 25.52 -50.28 30.96
C SER A 109 24.58 -50.80 29.89
N ILE A 110 24.39 -50.02 28.82
CA ILE A 110 23.44 -50.31 27.74
C ILE A 110 24.19 -51.07 26.63
N THR A 111 23.82 -52.34 26.44
CA THR A 111 24.47 -53.24 25.45
C THR A 111 23.46 -53.91 24.51
N ALA A 112 22.23 -53.38 24.45
CA ALA A 112 21.19 -53.88 23.55
C ALA A 112 20.50 -52.72 22.82
N ASP A 113 20.10 -52.97 21.57
CA ASP A 113 19.62 -51.93 20.66
C ASP A 113 18.23 -51.41 21.07
N GLY A 114 17.90 -50.18 20.70
CA GLY A 114 16.55 -49.60 20.85
C GLY A 114 16.17 -49.18 22.28
N VAL A 115 17.12 -49.21 23.21
CA VAL A 115 16.87 -48.88 24.62
C VAL A 115 16.54 -47.41 24.80
N THR A 116 15.51 -47.10 25.59
CA THR A 116 15.15 -45.73 25.99
C THR A 116 15.31 -45.52 27.49
N VAL A 117 16.00 -44.46 27.91
CA VAL A 117 16.09 -44.02 29.31
C VAL A 117 15.55 -42.60 29.43
N ARG A 118 14.53 -42.41 30.27
CA ARG A 118 13.84 -41.11 30.40
C ARG A 118 13.25 -40.80 31.76
N ASP A 119 13.02 -39.51 31.99
CA ASP A 119 12.32 -38.97 33.16
C ASP A 119 13.00 -39.29 34.50
N LEU A 120 14.33 -39.39 34.52
CA LEU A 120 15.16 -39.68 35.71
C LEU A 120 16.07 -38.51 36.09
N GLN A 121 16.38 -38.36 37.38
CA GLN A 121 17.58 -37.68 37.85
C GLN A 121 18.67 -38.70 38.13
N ILE A 122 19.84 -38.53 37.53
CA ILE A 122 21.04 -39.29 37.85
C ILE A 122 22.03 -38.36 38.55
N TYR A 123 22.39 -38.68 39.79
CA TYR A 123 23.23 -37.84 40.63
C TYR A 123 24.49 -38.55 41.11
N LYS A 124 25.66 -38.15 40.60
CA LYS A 124 26.97 -38.52 41.14
C LYS A 124 27.24 -37.78 42.44
N THR A 125 27.39 -38.51 43.52
CA THR A 125 27.46 -37.98 44.90
C THR A 125 28.87 -37.68 45.40
N ASP A 126 29.90 -38.05 44.65
CA ASP A 126 31.32 -37.94 45.02
C ASP A 126 32.17 -37.26 43.93
N LYS A 127 33.42 -36.88 44.26
CA LYS A 127 34.44 -36.34 43.33
C LYS A 127 35.62 -37.30 43.08
N SER A 128 35.44 -38.59 43.37
CA SER A 128 36.48 -39.61 43.18
C SER A 128 36.48 -40.18 41.77
N GLY A 129 37.69 -40.44 41.25
CA GLY A 129 37.97 -41.30 40.11
C GLY A 129 37.44 -40.82 38.75
N PRO A 130 38.02 -41.29 37.63
CA PRO A 130 37.34 -41.21 36.35
C PRO A 130 36.04 -42.02 36.42
N HIS A 131 34.90 -41.40 36.14
CA HIS A 131 33.60 -42.06 36.26
C HIS A 131 32.61 -41.57 35.20
N ASN A 132 32.19 -42.49 34.34
CA ASN A 132 31.16 -42.28 33.35
C ASN A 132 29.84 -42.87 33.90
N LEU A 133 28.73 -42.13 33.84
CA LEU A 133 27.47 -42.56 34.47
C LEU A 133 26.67 -43.51 33.59
N ILE A 134 26.66 -43.31 32.27
CA ILE A 134 25.94 -44.18 31.33
C ILE A 134 26.93 -44.66 30.26
N TYR A 135 27.07 -45.97 30.11
CA TYR A 135 27.74 -46.58 28.96
C TYR A 135 26.71 -46.93 27.88
N ILE A 136 27.00 -46.54 26.64
CA ILE A 136 26.17 -46.84 25.46
C ILE A 136 27.01 -47.62 24.47
N GLY A 137 26.74 -48.91 24.31
CA GLY A 137 27.43 -49.80 23.38
C GLY A 137 26.50 -50.53 22.42
N ALA A 138 25.40 -49.88 22.01
CA ALA A 138 24.36 -50.45 21.18
C ALA A 138 23.71 -49.39 20.27
N ASP A 139 22.93 -49.83 19.28
CA ASP A 139 22.28 -48.97 18.29
C ASP A 139 20.90 -48.48 18.76
N ASN A 140 20.40 -47.40 18.16
CA ASN A 140 19.06 -46.85 18.36
C ASN A 140 18.73 -46.52 19.83
N VAL A 141 19.75 -46.18 20.64
CA VAL A 141 19.57 -45.82 22.05
C VAL A 141 19.01 -44.40 22.15
N THR A 142 18.04 -44.19 23.03
CA THR A 142 17.44 -42.88 23.31
C THR A 142 17.65 -42.49 24.78
N ILE A 143 18.33 -41.38 25.03
CA ILE A 143 18.46 -40.77 26.37
C ILE A 143 17.70 -39.45 26.34
N ARG A 144 16.56 -39.35 27.03
CA ARG A 144 15.72 -38.16 26.94
C ARG A 144 15.09 -37.66 28.23
N ASP A 145 14.91 -36.36 28.34
CA ASP A 145 14.14 -35.72 29.41
C ASP A 145 14.66 -36.03 30.83
N ASN A 146 15.98 -36.27 30.97
CA ASN A 146 16.63 -36.57 32.24
C ASN A 146 17.35 -35.35 32.83
N ILE A 147 17.58 -35.36 34.15
CA ILE A 147 18.55 -34.48 34.81
C ILE A 147 19.78 -35.30 35.18
N ILE A 148 20.93 -35.06 34.56
CA ILE A 148 22.16 -35.81 34.83
C ILE A 148 23.20 -34.87 35.44
N ARG A 149 23.59 -35.10 36.70
CA ARG A 149 24.44 -34.17 37.43
C ARG A 149 25.47 -34.82 38.35
N GLY A 150 26.49 -34.06 38.70
CA GLY A 150 27.51 -34.44 39.66
C GLY A 150 27.88 -33.31 40.62
N GLN A 151 29.16 -33.29 41.02
CA GLN A 151 29.73 -32.26 41.89
C GLN A 151 30.93 -31.54 41.25
N TYR A 152 31.20 -31.76 39.97
CA TYR A 152 32.31 -31.12 39.26
C TYR A 152 32.14 -29.59 39.29
N VAL A 153 33.23 -28.91 39.61
CA VAL A 153 33.41 -27.47 39.46
C VAL A 153 34.57 -27.25 38.50
N LEU A 154 34.47 -26.23 37.64
CA LEU A 154 35.52 -25.92 36.67
C LEU A 154 36.89 -25.77 37.36
N GLY A 155 37.89 -26.47 36.82
CA GLY A 155 39.24 -26.57 37.39
C GLY A 155 39.50 -27.81 38.25
N ASP A 156 38.45 -28.55 38.64
CA ASP A 156 38.62 -29.82 39.36
C ASP A 156 39.44 -30.84 38.53
N PRO A 157 40.28 -31.67 39.17
CA PRO A 157 40.99 -32.77 38.51
C PRO A 157 40.09 -33.99 38.21
N ASP A 158 38.87 -34.03 38.76
CA ASP A 158 37.88 -35.09 38.57
C ASP A 158 37.49 -35.25 37.10
N VAL A 159 37.37 -36.50 36.63
CA VAL A 159 36.96 -36.84 35.25
C VAL A 159 35.61 -37.55 35.29
N SER A 160 34.54 -36.78 35.44
CA SER A 160 33.17 -37.29 35.45
C SER A 160 32.44 -37.02 34.14
N ARG A 161 31.70 -38.01 33.62
CA ARG A 161 30.92 -37.86 32.38
C ARG A 161 29.51 -38.38 32.55
N ALA A 162 28.52 -37.68 31.99
CA ALA A 162 27.16 -38.19 31.94
C ALA A 162 27.10 -39.47 31.09
N MET A 163 27.72 -39.46 29.91
CA MET A 163 27.72 -40.59 28.97
C MET A 163 29.10 -40.92 28.40
N GLU A 164 29.33 -42.19 28.11
CA GLU A 164 30.38 -42.71 27.25
C GLU A 164 29.72 -43.57 26.17
N VAL A 165 29.95 -43.21 24.90
CA VAL A 165 29.40 -43.95 23.75
C VAL A 165 30.53 -44.75 23.09
N ALA A 166 30.30 -46.03 22.84
CA ALA A 166 31.24 -46.91 22.17
C ALA A 166 31.38 -46.56 20.68
N TYR A 167 32.38 -47.14 20.03
CA TYR A 167 32.58 -46.99 18.59
C TYR A 167 31.45 -47.66 17.80
N GLY A 168 30.93 -46.95 16.80
CA GLY A 168 30.07 -47.52 15.77
C GLY A 168 28.58 -47.58 16.10
N SER A 169 28.14 -47.00 17.22
CA SER A 169 26.71 -46.94 17.53
C SER A 169 25.95 -46.04 16.54
N THR A 170 24.86 -46.52 15.98
CA THR A 170 24.04 -45.78 15.00
C THR A 170 22.66 -45.46 15.55
N GLY A 171 22.03 -44.38 15.07
CA GLY A 171 20.66 -44.01 15.47
C GLY A 171 20.53 -43.50 16.91
N LEU A 172 21.61 -43.01 17.52
CA LEU A 172 21.58 -42.46 18.88
C LEU A 172 20.69 -41.21 18.95
N THR A 173 19.87 -41.08 20.00
CA THR A 173 19.08 -39.86 20.26
C THR A 173 19.32 -39.38 21.68
N ILE A 174 19.90 -38.20 21.85
CA ILE A 174 20.09 -37.55 23.16
C ILE A 174 19.32 -36.23 23.14
N GLN A 175 18.18 -36.16 23.82
CA GLN A 175 17.30 -35.00 23.69
C GLN A 175 16.60 -34.53 24.96
N GLY A 176 16.38 -33.23 25.12
CA GLY A 176 15.59 -32.69 26.23
C GLY A 176 16.23 -32.87 27.62
N ASN A 177 17.49 -33.28 27.71
CA ASN A 177 18.15 -33.52 28.99
C ASN A 177 18.73 -32.23 29.57
N THR A 178 18.76 -32.13 30.88
CA THR A 178 19.57 -31.13 31.62
C THR A 178 20.82 -31.80 32.17
N ILE A 179 22.01 -31.36 31.75
CA ILE A 179 23.28 -31.98 32.15
C ILE A 179 24.22 -30.93 32.74
N HIS A 180 24.67 -31.13 33.97
CA HIS A 180 25.52 -30.13 34.64
C HIS A 180 26.40 -30.68 35.76
N SER A 181 27.38 -29.89 36.19
CA SER A 181 28.26 -30.24 37.32
C SER A 181 28.92 -31.61 37.13
N LEU A 182 29.23 -31.96 35.88
CA LEU A 182 30.05 -33.09 35.46
C LEU A 182 31.12 -32.53 34.53
N ARG A 183 32.29 -33.16 34.46
CA ARG A 183 33.35 -32.67 33.56
C ARG A 183 32.86 -32.63 32.11
N GLN A 184 32.10 -33.61 31.65
CA GLN A 184 31.61 -33.66 30.27
C GLN A 184 30.18 -34.24 30.19
N PRO A 185 29.32 -33.77 29.26
CA PRO A 185 28.03 -34.38 29.00
C PRO A 185 28.16 -35.77 28.34
N ALA A 186 29.02 -35.90 27.33
CA ALA A 186 29.38 -37.19 26.78
C ALA A 186 30.78 -37.20 26.16
N TYR A 187 31.38 -38.39 26.13
CA TYR A 187 32.49 -38.72 25.25
C TYR A 187 31.99 -39.70 24.19
N ILE A 188 31.94 -39.25 22.93
CA ILE A 188 31.32 -39.99 21.84
C ILE A 188 32.42 -40.53 20.94
N ASN A 189 32.72 -41.82 21.09
CA ASN A 189 33.75 -42.48 20.31
C ASN A 189 33.21 -42.88 18.94
N GLY A 190 34.00 -42.69 17.88
CA GLY A 190 33.72 -43.11 16.51
C GLY A 190 34.99 -43.10 15.67
N SER A 191 34.89 -43.53 14.42
CA SER A 191 35.98 -43.42 13.44
C SER A 191 35.42 -43.42 12.03
N THR A 192 36.22 -43.07 11.03
CA THR A 192 35.80 -43.18 9.62
C THR A 192 35.41 -44.61 9.23
N ALA A 193 36.04 -45.62 9.83
CA ALA A 193 35.73 -47.05 9.59
C ALA A 193 34.49 -47.54 10.36
N SER A 194 34.11 -46.84 11.44
CA SER A 194 33.00 -47.20 12.32
C SER A 194 32.45 -45.93 12.95
N PRO A 195 31.70 -45.11 12.18
CA PRO A 195 31.22 -43.83 12.65
C PRO A 195 30.06 -44.06 13.62
N THR A 196 30.11 -43.37 14.75
CA THR A 196 28.94 -43.27 15.64
C THR A 196 28.03 -42.17 15.11
N THR A 197 26.74 -42.45 14.94
CA THR A 197 25.77 -41.54 14.31
C THR A 197 24.51 -41.36 15.14
N GLY A 198 23.90 -40.18 15.04
CA GLY A 198 22.68 -39.86 15.78
C GLY A 198 22.44 -38.36 15.93
N THR A 199 21.53 -38.00 16.83
CA THR A 199 21.09 -36.62 17.07
C THR A 199 21.27 -36.24 18.54
N ILE A 200 21.78 -35.03 18.79
CA ILE A 200 21.86 -34.37 20.09
C ILE A 200 21.02 -33.09 19.99
N ALA A 201 19.83 -33.09 20.57
CA ALA A 201 18.86 -32.01 20.36
C ALA A 201 18.23 -31.46 21.64
N ASN A 202 18.07 -30.13 21.72
CA ASN A 202 17.29 -29.48 22.78
C ASN A 202 17.73 -29.85 24.21
N ASN A 203 19.01 -30.13 24.43
CA ASN A 203 19.55 -30.35 25.77
C ASN A 203 19.98 -29.00 26.38
N HIS A 204 19.90 -28.88 27.71
CA HIS A 204 20.44 -27.74 28.45
C HIS A 204 21.69 -28.18 29.22
N VAL A 205 22.85 -27.61 28.86
CA VAL A 205 24.15 -28.04 29.41
C VAL A 205 24.89 -26.87 30.03
N TYR A 206 25.32 -27.01 31.29
CA TYR A 206 26.01 -25.93 31.99
C TYR A 206 27.03 -26.41 33.04
N GLY A 207 28.04 -25.59 33.33
CA GLY A 207 29.10 -25.92 34.29
C GLY A 207 29.91 -27.17 33.93
N THR A 208 30.10 -27.43 32.62
CA THR A 208 30.86 -28.57 32.09
C THR A 208 32.03 -28.11 31.21
N ARG A 209 32.79 -29.06 30.63
CA ARG A 209 33.78 -28.82 29.57
C ARG A 209 33.28 -29.23 28.18
N GLY A 210 31.97 -29.33 27.99
CA GLY A 210 31.35 -29.55 26.70
C GLY A 210 31.33 -31.00 26.21
N TRP A 211 30.56 -31.21 25.15
CA TRP A 211 30.48 -32.48 24.42
C TRP A 211 31.81 -32.80 23.75
N VAL A 212 32.26 -34.05 23.82
CA VAL A 212 33.47 -34.46 23.09
C VAL A 212 33.14 -35.41 21.97
N ILE A 213 33.44 -34.96 20.75
CA ILE A 213 33.28 -35.71 19.51
C ILE A 213 34.62 -36.28 19.09
N ALA A 214 34.77 -37.58 19.29
CA ALA A 214 35.99 -38.32 19.01
C ALA A 214 35.76 -39.26 17.82
N GLY A 215 35.65 -38.70 16.60
CA GLY A 215 35.44 -39.49 15.38
C GLY A 215 33.97 -39.84 15.06
N ALA A 216 33.01 -39.26 15.77
CA ALA A 216 31.58 -39.46 15.54
C ALA A 216 30.98 -38.43 14.56
N ASN A 217 29.87 -38.79 13.92
CA ASN A 217 29.07 -37.97 13.01
C ASN A 217 27.67 -37.75 13.60
N MET A 218 27.59 -36.82 14.56
CA MET A 218 26.37 -36.46 15.28
C MET A 218 25.75 -35.18 14.71
N THR A 219 24.42 -35.15 14.58
CA THR A 219 23.66 -33.93 14.28
C THR A 219 23.34 -33.18 15.57
N PHE A 220 23.78 -31.92 15.69
CA PHE A 220 23.47 -31.06 16.83
C PHE A 220 22.42 -30.01 16.45
N THR A 221 21.38 -29.84 17.28
CA THR A 221 20.38 -28.78 17.04
C THR A 221 19.65 -28.33 18.31
N GLY A 222 19.39 -27.03 18.46
CA GLY A 222 18.54 -26.47 19.52
C GLY A 222 19.07 -26.62 20.95
N ASN A 223 20.32 -27.06 21.15
CA ASN A 223 20.90 -27.16 22.49
C ASN A 223 21.14 -25.76 23.09
N THR A 224 21.05 -25.65 24.41
CA THR A 224 21.22 -24.38 25.15
C THR A 224 22.29 -24.52 26.23
N TRP A 225 22.92 -23.41 26.58
CA TRP A 225 24.13 -23.37 27.41
C TRP A 225 23.94 -22.49 28.64
N GLY A 226 24.71 -22.77 29.70
CA GLY A 226 24.76 -21.90 30.88
C GLY A 226 25.51 -20.60 30.60
N SER A 227 25.23 -19.55 31.39
CA SER A 227 25.88 -18.25 31.31
C SER A 227 26.46 -17.80 32.66
N GLY A 228 27.31 -16.77 32.66
CA GLY A 228 27.92 -16.24 33.88
C GLY A 228 28.66 -17.32 34.69
N ALA A 229 28.34 -17.45 35.98
CA ALA A 229 28.94 -18.45 36.86
C ALA A 229 28.61 -19.91 36.47
N GLN A 230 27.63 -20.12 35.60
CA GLN A 230 27.24 -21.44 35.09
C GLN A 230 27.78 -21.72 33.68
N ALA A 231 28.56 -20.81 33.09
CA ALA A 231 29.11 -21.00 31.76
C ALA A 231 29.91 -22.32 31.65
N ASN A 232 29.80 -22.98 30.50
CA ASN A 232 30.69 -24.08 30.18
C ASN A 232 32.09 -23.53 29.84
N TYR A 233 33.10 -24.38 29.95
CA TYR A 233 34.43 -24.05 29.44
C TYR A 233 34.43 -23.99 27.89
N LEU A 234 33.81 -24.99 27.27
CA LEU A 234 33.48 -25.12 25.86
C LEU A 234 32.13 -25.84 25.79
N ASP A 235 31.35 -25.62 24.74
CA ASP A 235 30.05 -26.29 24.58
C ASP A 235 30.20 -27.58 23.79
N ILE A 236 30.95 -27.53 22.68
CA ILE A 236 31.22 -28.68 21.80
C ILE A 236 32.70 -28.69 21.44
N VAL A 237 33.33 -29.87 21.49
CA VAL A 237 34.74 -30.07 21.14
C VAL A 237 34.86 -31.17 20.09
N ILE A 238 35.34 -30.82 18.91
CA ILE A 238 35.62 -31.73 17.81
C ILE A 238 37.10 -32.09 17.85
N LEU A 239 37.42 -33.36 18.14
CA LEU A 239 38.81 -33.80 18.24
C LEU A 239 39.46 -33.97 16.87
N ALA A 240 40.79 -33.88 16.83
CA ALA A 240 41.61 -33.94 15.62
C ALA A 240 41.40 -35.18 14.73
N GLY A 241 40.98 -36.30 15.31
CA GLY A 241 40.71 -37.55 14.59
C GLY A 241 39.33 -37.61 13.91
N THR A 242 38.50 -36.57 14.03
CA THR A 242 37.16 -36.54 13.43
C THR A 242 37.23 -36.15 11.95
N ASP A 243 36.48 -36.86 11.11
CA ASP A 243 36.45 -36.59 9.67
C ASP A 243 35.99 -35.14 9.39
N PRO A 244 36.76 -34.34 8.61
CA PRO A 244 36.38 -32.99 8.24
C PRO A 244 34.99 -32.89 7.60
N SER A 245 34.56 -33.90 6.85
CA SER A 245 33.29 -33.92 6.12
C SER A 245 32.05 -34.00 7.02
N TYR A 246 32.18 -34.38 8.29
CA TYR A 246 31.06 -34.47 9.23
C TYR A 246 30.63 -33.09 9.75
N TYR A 247 31.59 -32.17 9.87
CA TYR A 247 31.36 -30.80 10.33
C TYR A 247 32.16 -29.84 9.43
N PRO A 248 31.75 -29.66 8.17
CA PRO A 248 32.48 -28.82 7.22
C PRO A 248 32.42 -27.33 7.60
N ASP A 249 31.39 -26.93 8.35
CA ASP A 249 31.16 -25.59 8.83
C ASP A 249 30.78 -25.64 10.32
N ILE A 250 31.73 -25.27 11.19
CA ILE A 250 31.49 -25.26 12.65
C ILE A 250 30.72 -24.02 13.11
N VAL A 251 30.64 -22.97 12.28
CA VAL A 251 29.82 -21.78 12.55
C VAL A 251 28.35 -22.18 12.42
N ALA A 252 27.99 -22.91 11.36
CA ALA A 252 26.65 -23.48 11.20
C ALA A 252 26.25 -24.41 12.37
N VAL A 253 27.22 -25.17 12.92
CA VAL A 253 26.98 -25.99 14.13
C VAL A 253 26.74 -25.10 15.35
N SER A 254 27.51 -24.02 15.52
CA SER A 254 27.31 -23.04 16.61
C SER A 254 25.91 -22.43 16.55
N GLU A 255 25.54 -21.87 15.39
CA GLU A 255 24.26 -21.18 15.16
C GLU A 255 23.06 -22.11 15.37
N ALA A 256 23.13 -23.35 14.83
CA ALA A 256 22.09 -24.35 15.03
C ALA A 256 21.88 -24.73 16.51
N ASN A 257 22.79 -24.32 17.40
CA ASN A 257 22.79 -24.64 18.82
C ASN A 257 22.91 -23.37 19.68
N ASN A 258 22.21 -22.30 19.31
CA ASN A 258 22.10 -21.07 20.09
C ASN A 258 23.48 -20.46 20.42
N ASN A 259 24.32 -20.32 19.38
CA ASN A 259 25.67 -19.75 19.44
C ASN A 259 26.60 -20.52 20.41
N ALA A 260 26.63 -21.85 20.26
CA ALA A 260 27.50 -22.72 21.04
C ALA A 260 28.98 -22.38 20.81
N VAL A 261 29.79 -22.36 21.87
CA VAL A 261 31.25 -22.26 21.72
C VAL A 261 31.80 -23.61 21.24
N VAL A 262 31.97 -23.75 19.92
CA VAL A 262 32.48 -24.95 19.26
C VAL A 262 33.99 -24.83 19.04
N GLU A 263 34.76 -25.77 19.58
CA GLU A 263 36.19 -25.90 19.29
C GLU A 263 36.45 -26.95 18.21
N ASP A 264 37.22 -26.57 17.19
CA ASP A 264 37.72 -27.47 16.17
C ASP A 264 39.23 -27.71 16.33
N GLN A 265 39.58 -28.92 16.75
CA GLN A 265 40.96 -29.37 16.93
C GLN A 265 41.50 -30.12 15.70
N ARG A 266 40.74 -30.22 14.60
CA ARG A 266 41.22 -30.81 13.33
C ARG A 266 42.23 -29.91 12.63
N VAL A 267 42.28 -28.63 13.00
CA VAL A 267 43.28 -27.64 12.57
C VAL A 267 44.27 -27.33 13.70
N SER A 268 45.47 -26.87 13.34
CA SER A 268 46.52 -26.51 14.30
C SER A 268 47.11 -25.12 13.98
N PRO A 269 47.05 -24.15 14.92
CA PRO A 269 46.37 -24.25 16.22
C PRO A 269 44.85 -24.46 16.04
N ALA A 270 44.20 -25.03 17.05
CA ALA A 270 42.75 -25.21 17.05
C ALA A 270 42.04 -23.84 16.89
N VAL A 271 40.79 -23.84 16.43
CA VAL A 271 39.97 -22.62 16.28
C VAL A 271 38.65 -22.74 17.03
N LEU A 272 38.01 -21.60 17.33
CA LEU A 272 36.68 -21.53 17.95
C LEU A 272 35.67 -20.86 17.03
N SER A 273 34.39 -21.26 17.10
CA SER A 273 33.27 -20.52 16.50
C SER A 273 33.10 -19.14 17.15
N ASP A 274 33.24 -19.08 18.47
CA ASP A 274 33.07 -17.90 19.31
C ASP A 274 34.29 -17.71 20.20
N VAL A 275 34.85 -16.51 20.20
CA VAL A 275 36.04 -16.16 20.97
C VAL A 275 35.76 -14.95 21.85
N PHE A 276 36.20 -14.99 23.11
CA PHE A 276 35.98 -13.93 24.08
C PHE A 276 37.27 -13.18 24.37
N VAL A 277 37.15 -11.85 24.46
CA VAL A 277 38.24 -10.91 24.70
C VAL A 277 37.84 -9.93 25.79
N ASP A 278 38.70 -9.73 26.79
CA ASP A 278 38.49 -8.87 27.96
C ASP A 278 39.87 -8.34 28.41
N ASP A 279 40.07 -7.02 28.33
CA ASP A 279 41.34 -6.37 28.64
C ASP A 279 41.77 -6.56 30.11
N SER A 280 40.79 -6.77 30.99
CA SER A 280 40.96 -6.99 32.43
C SER A 280 41.24 -8.46 32.78
N ALA A 281 41.18 -9.37 31.79
CA ALA A 281 41.42 -10.79 31.99
C ALA A 281 42.86 -11.09 32.43
N ALA A 282 43.05 -12.24 33.08
CA ALA A 282 44.39 -12.72 33.43
C ALA A 282 45.20 -13.12 32.17
N ALA A 283 46.51 -12.87 32.19
CA ALA A 283 47.41 -13.27 31.11
C ALA A 283 47.37 -14.79 30.86
N GLY A 284 47.47 -15.19 29.60
CA GLY A 284 47.43 -16.61 29.20
C GLY A 284 46.01 -17.18 29.05
N GLY A 285 45.02 -16.33 28.74
CA GLY A 285 43.71 -16.75 28.24
C GLY A 285 43.81 -17.64 27.00
N ASP A 286 42.73 -18.35 26.69
CA ASP A 286 42.63 -19.27 25.54
C ASP A 286 41.47 -18.89 24.57
N GLY A 287 40.77 -17.81 24.90
CA GLY A 287 39.65 -17.28 24.11
C GLY A 287 38.29 -17.85 24.50
N THR A 288 38.21 -18.71 25.52
CA THR A 288 36.92 -19.20 26.05
C THR A 288 36.26 -18.16 26.97
N VAL A 289 34.96 -18.26 27.20
CA VAL A 289 34.20 -17.34 28.08
C VAL A 289 34.76 -17.26 29.50
N THR A 290 35.35 -18.35 30.00
CA THR A 290 35.94 -18.40 31.35
C THR A 290 37.42 -17.99 31.39
N ARG A 291 38.07 -17.90 30.23
CA ARG A 291 39.48 -17.52 30.06
C ARG A 291 39.67 -16.69 28.79
N PRO A 292 39.04 -15.50 28.72
CA PRO A 292 39.13 -14.64 27.54
C PRO A 292 40.57 -14.17 27.27
N TYR A 293 40.86 -13.82 26.02
CA TYR A 293 42.13 -13.16 25.69
C TYR A 293 42.13 -11.70 26.12
N GLN A 294 43.31 -11.13 26.37
CA GLN A 294 43.45 -9.71 26.73
C GLN A 294 43.41 -8.77 25.51
N THR A 295 43.65 -9.31 24.30
CA THR A 295 43.81 -8.52 23.07
C THR A 295 42.89 -9.05 21.98
N ILE A 296 42.31 -8.15 21.20
CA ILE A 296 41.42 -8.44 20.07
C ILE A 296 42.18 -9.21 18.98
N GLY A 297 43.45 -8.87 18.71
CA GLY A 297 44.28 -9.58 17.73
C GLY A 297 44.45 -11.09 18.04
N ALA A 298 44.61 -11.44 19.32
CA ALA A 298 44.64 -12.84 19.76
C ALA A 298 43.27 -13.52 19.55
N GLY A 299 42.18 -12.78 19.81
CA GLY A 299 40.81 -13.23 19.55
C GLY A 299 40.59 -13.57 18.07
N ILE A 300 40.95 -12.65 17.18
CA ILE A 300 40.86 -12.83 15.71
C ILE A 300 41.67 -14.05 15.25
N THR A 301 42.87 -14.24 15.79
CA THR A 301 43.72 -15.39 15.44
C THR A 301 43.03 -16.71 15.80
N ARG A 302 42.37 -16.76 16.97
CA ARG A 302 41.71 -17.95 17.51
C ARG A 302 40.39 -18.29 16.84
N ALA A 303 39.68 -17.30 16.29
CA ALA A 303 38.39 -17.53 15.66
C ALA A 303 38.51 -18.33 14.36
N VAL A 304 37.51 -19.13 14.02
CA VAL A 304 37.38 -19.71 12.67
C VAL A 304 36.94 -18.64 11.67
N ALA A 305 37.16 -18.85 10.37
CA ALA A 305 36.55 -17.98 9.36
C ALA A 305 35.01 -18.06 9.45
N GLY A 306 34.35 -16.91 9.47
CA GLY A 306 32.90 -16.77 9.71
C GLY A 306 32.52 -16.73 11.20
N GLY A 307 33.47 -16.98 12.12
CA GLY A 307 33.20 -16.95 13.56
C GLY A 307 33.07 -15.54 14.15
N THR A 308 32.81 -15.48 15.44
CA THR A 308 32.59 -14.24 16.20
C THR A 308 33.65 -14.01 17.26
N VAL A 309 34.15 -12.77 17.36
CA VAL A 309 34.99 -12.29 18.45
C VAL A 309 34.17 -11.32 19.29
N HIS A 310 33.82 -11.76 20.50
CA HIS A 310 33.11 -10.98 21.51
C HIS A 310 34.12 -10.21 22.36
N VAL A 311 34.02 -8.89 22.34
CA VAL A 311 34.93 -7.98 23.06
C VAL A 311 34.17 -7.29 24.18
N ALA A 312 34.61 -7.52 25.41
CA ALA A 312 34.03 -6.93 26.61
C ALA A 312 34.23 -5.40 26.65
N ALA A 313 33.57 -4.74 27.60
CA ALA A 313 33.84 -3.34 27.90
C ALA A 313 35.26 -3.22 28.49
N GLY A 314 36.04 -2.26 27.99
CA GLY A 314 37.47 -2.16 28.29
C GLY A 314 38.21 -1.22 27.34
N THR A 315 39.47 -0.94 27.65
CA THR A 315 40.39 -0.19 26.77
C THR A 315 41.50 -1.11 26.26
N TYR A 316 41.40 -1.45 24.98
CA TYR A 316 42.30 -2.32 24.27
C TYR A 316 43.40 -1.49 23.60
N ASN A 317 44.59 -1.49 24.21
CA ASN A 317 45.77 -0.79 23.70
C ASN A 317 46.46 -1.67 22.66
N GLU A 318 46.07 -1.52 21.39
CA GLU A 318 46.59 -2.28 20.27
C GLU A 318 46.89 -1.34 19.11
N SER A 319 48.14 -1.28 18.67
CA SER A 319 48.55 -0.35 17.60
C SER A 319 47.81 -0.60 16.28
N GLN A 320 47.41 -1.85 16.02
CA GLN A 320 46.63 -2.24 14.84
C GLN A 320 45.94 -3.60 15.04
N ILE A 321 44.64 -3.64 14.72
CA ILE A 321 43.81 -4.84 14.63
C ILE A 321 43.74 -5.26 13.17
N LEU A 322 44.18 -6.48 12.85
CA LEU A 322 44.23 -7.00 11.48
C LEU A 322 43.20 -8.11 11.26
N ILE A 323 42.27 -7.91 10.33
CA ILE A 323 41.22 -8.87 9.94
C ILE A 323 41.48 -9.33 8.49
N THR A 324 41.87 -10.59 8.32
CA THR A 324 42.23 -11.17 7.01
C THR A 324 41.31 -12.29 6.52
N LYS A 325 40.25 -12.60 7.26
CA LYS A 325 39.28 -13.66 6.97
C LYS A 325 37.87 -13.16 7.29
N ALA A 326 36.86 -13.88 6.80
CA ALA A 326 35.47 -13.62 7.20
C ALA A 326 35.36 -13.67 8.73
N LEU A 327 34.71 -12.69 9.35
CA LEU A 327 34.65 -12.58 10.80
C LEU A 327 33.60 -11.56 11.28
N THR A 328 32.95 -11.83 12.40
CA THR A 328 32.24 -10.82 13.19
C THR A 328 33.12 -10.41 14.37
N VAL A 329 33.36 -9.11 14.54
CA VAL A 329 34.04 -8.54 15.71
C VAL A 329 33.06 -7.58 16.37
N GLN A 330 32.65 -7.92 17.60
CA GLN A 330 31.55 -7.27 18.29
C GLN A 330 32.02 -6.75 19.66
N GLY A 331 31.98 -5.44 19.83
CA GLY A 331 32.21 -4.77 21.10
C GLY A 331 30.94 -4.69 21.95
N ALA A 332 31.12 -4.35 23.22
CA ALA A 332 30.04 -4.14 24.19
C ALA A 332 29.22 -2.86 23.91
N GLY A 333 29.69 -1.98 23.02
CA GLY A 333 29.00 -0.76 22.60
C GLY A 333 29.92 0.48 22.53
N ILE A 334 29.39 1.54 21.92
CA ILE A 334 30.05 2.86 21.88
C ILE A 334 30.36 3.32 23.31
N ASP A 335 31.56 3.88 23.50
CA ASP A 335 32.15 4.31 24.77
C ASP A 335 32.27 3.19 25.84
N GLN A 336 32.03 1.91 25.48
CA GLN A 336 32.23 0.74 26.34
C GLN A 336 33.46 -0.07 25.92
N SER A 337 33.55 -0.50 24.67
CA SER A 337 34.73 -1.18 24.11
C SER A 337 35.55 -0.18 23.31
N ILE A 338 36.70 0.21 23.87
CA ILE A 338 37.56 1.25 23.30
C ILE A 338 38.81 0.58 22.70
N VAL A 339 39.07 0.79 21.42
CA VAL A 339 40.35 0.47 20.79
C VAL A 339 41.19 1.73 20.75
N ASP A 340 42.34 1.68 21.40
CA ASP A 340 43.29 2.78 21.52
C ASP A 340 44.57 2.42 20.77
N GLY A 341 44.89 3.20 19.73
CA GLY A 341 46.09 3.00 18.92
C GLY A 341 47.36 3.57 19.53
N ASP A 342 47.29 4.24 20.68
CA ASP A 342 48.40 4.91 21.38
C ASP A 342 49.17 5.90 20.49
N SER A 343 48.52 6.43 19.46
CA SER A 343 49.12 7.29 18.43
C SER A 343 50.42 6.69 17.86
N TYR A 344 50.47 5.36 17.73
CA TYR A 344 51.67 4.62 17.34
C TYR A 344 52.29 5.17 16.05
N ALA A 345 53.59 5.49 16.11
CA ALA A 345 54.33 5.99 14.96
C ALA A 345 55.01 4.85 14.20
N GLY A 346 54.73 4.73 12.90
CA GLY A 346 55.41 3.77 12.03
C GLY A 346 54.66 2.46 11.84
N LEU A 347 53.32 2.51 11.74
CA LEU A 347 52.52 1.36 11.35
C LEU A 347 53.00 0.80 10.00
N PRO A 348 52.99 -0.54 9.83
CA PRO A 348 53.40 -1.16 8.57
C PRO A 348 52.43 -0.88 7.42
N ALA A 349 51.16 -0.61 7.74
CA ALA A 349 50.12 -0.22 6.80
C ALA A 349 49.01 0.54 7.54
N GLU A 350 48.18 1.26 6.81
CA GLU A 350 47.10 2.13 7.31
C GLU A 350 45.97 1.36 8.01
N GLY A 351 45.30 2.02 8.98
CA GLY A 351 44.12 1.52 9.70
C GLY A 351 44.44 1.01 11.11
N LEU A 352 43.89 1.64 12.14
CA LEU A 352 43.84 1.07 13.49
C LEU A 352 43.06 -0.25 13.45
N VAL A 353 41.96 -0.29 12.70
CA VAL A 353 41.33 -1.54 12.26
C VAL A 353 41.60 -1.70 10.77
N ARG A 354 42.27 -2.78 10.38
CA ARG A 354 42.64 -3.08 9.00
C ARG A 354 41.92 -4.35 8.52
N ILE A 355 40.96 -4.17 7.62
CA ILE A 355 40.16 -5.24 7.02
C ILE A 355 40.68 -5.49 5.60
N VAL A 356 41.34 -6.63 5.38
CA VAL A 356 41.85 -7.04 4.07
C VAL A 356 41.53 -8.50 3.82
N THR A 357 40.35 -8.77 3.28
CA THR A 357 39.84 -10.12 3.05
C THR A 357 38.84 -10.16 1.90
N THR A 358 38.56 -11.36 1.41
CA THR A 358 37.51 -11.64 0.41
C THR A 358 36.27 -12.30 1.03
N GLY A 359 36.21 -12.40 2.37
CA GLY A 359 35.04 -12.88 3.11
C GLY A 359 34.24 -11.75 3.75
N ASP A 360 33.07 -12.07 4.28
CA ASP A 360 32.20 -11.10 4.94
C ASP A 360 32.76 -10.69 6.30
N VAL A 361 32.72 -9.39 6.61
CA VAL A 361 33.19 -8.86 7.90
C VAL A 361 32.13 -7.98 8.51
N THR A 362 31.80 -8.24 9.77
CA THR A 362 31.02 -7.31 10.60
C THR A 362 31.92 -6.74 11.69
N PHE A 363 31.99 -5.41 11.80
CA PHE A 363 32.72 -4.71 12.87
C PHE A 363 31.78 -3.72 13.55
N THR A 364 31.45 -3.96 14.82
CA THR A 364 30.37 -3.24 15.50
C THR A 364 30.60 -2.99 16.98
N GLY A 365 30.11 -1.86 17.49
CA GLY A 365 30.03 -1.60 18.93
C GLY A 365 31.33 -1.10 19.56
N PHE A 366 32.15 -0.34 18.84
CA PHE A 366 33.44 0.16 19.34
C PHE A 366 33.54 1.68 19.41
N THR A 367 34.45 2.17 20.25
CA THR A 367 35.06 3.51 20.10
C THR A 367 36.51 3.36 19.68
N LEU A 368 36.89 3.99 18.57
CA LEU A 368 38.25 3.99 18.04
C LEU A 368 38.84 5.37 18.26
N ARG A 369 40.05 5.45 18.83
CA ARG A 369 40.76 6.71 19.05
C ARG A 369 42.27 6.53 18.93
N GLU A 370 42.98 7.65 18.80
CA GLU A 370 44.44 7.69 18.79
C GLU A 370 45.04 6.69 17.77
N ALA A 371 44.37 6.52 16.63
CA ALA A 371 44.78 5.57 15.60
C ALA A 371 46.25 5.81 15.22
N GLY A 372 47.10 4.80 15.16
CA GLY A 372 48.49 5.00 14.76
C GLY A 372 48.63 5.49 13.31
N ALA A 373 49.81 6.00 12.96
CA ALA A 373 50.10 6.47 11.61
C ALA A 373 51.21 5.64 10.94
N THR A 374 51.12 5.48 9.62
CA THR A 374 52.17 4.80 8.83
C THR A 374 53.49 5.55 8.89
N GLY A 375 54.60 4.83 8.68
CA GLY A 375 55.92 5.47 8.58
C GLY A 375 56.14 6.18 7.25
N GLY A 376 56.79 7.34 7.23
CA GLY A 376 57.12 8.06 6.00
C GLY A 376 57.21 9.58 6.16
N SER A 377 57.44 10.30 5.06
CA SER A 377 57.42 11.77 5.03
C SER A 377 56.02 12.38 5.06
N LYS A 378 54.99 11.56 4.81
CA LYS A 378 53.56 11.86 4.92
C LYS A 378 52.88 10.67 5.63
N PRO A 379 52.76 10.71 6.97
CA PRO A 379 52.21 9.60 7.72
C PRO A 379 50.68 9.54 7.55
N VAL A 380 50.15 8.37 7.20
CA VAL A 380 48.70 8.14 7.00
C VAL A 380 48.10 7.59 8.28
N ARG A 381 47.10 8.28 8.82
CA ARG A 381 46.34 7.86 10.01
C ARG A 381 44.93 7.50 9.59
N VAL A 382 44.46 6.32 9.99
CA VAL A 382 43.12 5.85 9.62
C VAL A 382 42.48 5.14 10.79
N GLY A 383 41.25 5.49 11.15
CA GLY A 383 40.46 4.71 12.13
C GLY A 383 40.20 3.29 11.62
N ILE A 384 39.52 3.17 10.48
CA ILE A 384 39.24 1.88 9.82
C ILE A 384 39.68 1.93 8.36
N PHE A 385 40.58 1.01 7.98
CA PHE A 385 40.91 0.74 6.59
C PHE A 385 40.22 -0.54 6.12
N ALA A 386 39.60 -0.52 4.94
CA ALA A 386 38.94 -1.70 4.37
C ALA A 386 39.23 -1.90 2.88
N ARG A 387 39.58 -3.13 2.51
CA ARG A 387 39.80 -3.53 1.11
C ARG A 387 39.46 -5.00 0.86
N SER A 388 38.67 -5.24 -0.18
CA SER A 388 38.54 -6.57 -0.81
C SER A 388 39.03 -6.53 -2.24
N SER A 389 39.82 -7.53 -2.63
CA SER A 389 40.25 -7.73 -4.02
C SER A 389 39.22 -8.47 -4.88
N ALA A 390 38.07 -8.87 -4.32
CA ALA A 390 37.04 -9.63 -5.00
C ALA A 390 35.65 -9.05 -4.72
N PRO A 391 34.69 -9.12 -5.67
CA PRO A 391 33.31 -8.78 -5.41
C PRO A 391 32.58 -9.92 -4.66
N GLY A 392 31.38 -9.63 -4.18
CA GLY A 392 30.46 -10.63 -3.61
C GLY A 392 30.56 -10.80 -2.10
N ASN A 393 31.52 -10.14 -1.44
CA ASN A 393 31.59 -10.05 0.01
C ASN A 393 31.11 -8.70 0.53
N THR A 394 30.65 -8.67 1.77
CA THR A 394 30.09 -7.50 2.45
C THR A 394 30.93 -7.12 3.67
N PHE A 395 31.25 -5.84 3.79
CA PHE A 395 31.82 -5.25 4.98
C PHE A 395 30.77 -4.38 5.68
N THR A 396 30.28 -4.88 6.81
CA THR A 396 29.30 -4.20 7.67
C THR A 396 30.03 -3.52 8.82
N ILE A 397 30.10 -2.19 8.77
CA ILE A 397 30.72 -1.34 9.79
C ILE A 397 29.62 -0.52 10.43
N THR A 398 29.25 -0.85 11.66
CA THR A 398 28.06 -0.24 12.28
C THR A 398 28.16 0.00 13.76
N TYR A 399 27.44 1.00 14.28
CA TYR A 399 27.43 1.35 15.71
C TYR A 399 28.83 1.58 16.30
N ASN A 400 29.71 2.25 15.54
CA ASN A 400 31.04 2.63 16.01
C ASN A 400 31.16 4.15 16.17
N LYS A 401 32.04 4.58 17.08
CA LYS A 401 32.48 5.96 17.22
C LYS A 401 33.95 6.05 16.85
N ILE A 402 34.29 6.79 15.81
CA ILE A 402 35.64 6.88 15.25
C ILE A 402 36.11 8.33 15.46
N LEU A 403 37.15 8.48 16.27
CA LEU A 403 37.77 9.77 16.56
C LEU A 403 39.08 9.88 15.77
N GLY A 404 39.21 10.96 14.99
CA GLY A 404 40.50 11.36 14.43
C GLY A 404 41.46 11.90 15.49
N SER A 405 42.61 12.41 15.05
CA SER A 405 43.63 12.98 15.95
C SER A 405 43.28 14.36 16.50
N ASN A 406 42.22 14.98 15.97
CA ASN A 406 41.85 16.37 16.24
C ASN A 406 43.00 17.37 15.97
N ASN A 407 43.92 17.01 15.08
CA ASN A 407 45.07 17.83 14.71
C ASN A 407 44.93 18.32 13.25
N PRO A 408 44.78 19.64 13.02
CA PRO A 408 44.67 20.19 11.66
C PRO A 408 45.94 19.98 10.82
N ASP A 409 47.08 19.73 11.44
CA ASP A 409 48.34 19.48 10.74
C ASP A 409 48.48 18.02 10.24
N ASP A 410 47.57 17.12 10.64
CA ASP A 410 47.54 15.73 10.18
C ASP A 410 46.75 15.64 8.84
N GLU A 411 47.40 16.02 7.73
CA GLU A 411 46.80 16.12 6.38
C GLU A 411 46.16 14.81 5.85
N GLU A 412 46.53 13.65 6.40
CA GLU A 412 46.05 12.32 5.99
C GLU A 412 45.51 11.53 7.20
N ASP A 413 44.67 12.18 8.01
CA ASP A 413 43.91 11.57 9.11
C ASP A 413 42.45 11.31 8.71
N TYR A 414 42.14 10.05 8.41
CA TYR A 414 40.82 9.60 7.93
C TYR A 414 40.07 8.80 8.98
N GLY A 415 38.75 8.98 9.07
CA GLY A 415 37.91 8.13 9.91
C GLY A 415 37.80 6.71 9.33
N PHE A 416 37.28 6.62 8.11
CA PHE A 416 37.21 5.41 7.31
C PHE A 416 37.89 5.61 5.95
N TYR A 417 38.68 4.64 5.52
CA TYR A 417 39.31 4.65 4.20
C TYR A 417 39.14 3.30 3.50
N ALA A 418 38.55 3.32 2.30
CA ALA A 418 38.58 2.19 1.39
C ALA A 418 39.28 2.55 0.08
N HIS A 419 40.22 1.70 -0.33
CA HIS A 419 41.01 1.89 -1.53
C HIS A 419 40.98 0.65 -2.44
N THR A 420 40.61 0.83 -3.71
CA THR A 420 40.55 -0.24 -4.73
C THR A 420 39.86 -1.50 -4.17
N SER A 421 38.64 -1.30 -3.67
CA SER A 421 37.85 -2.33 -2.99
C SER A 421 36.63 -2.71 -3.82
N TYR A 422 36.32 -4.00 -3.86
CA TYR A 422 35.15 -4.57 -4.56
C TYR A 422 34.06 -5.10 -3.62
N ALA A 423 34.28 -5.05 -2.30
CA ALA A 423 33.29 -5.46 -1.32
C ALA A 423 32.11 -4.48 -1.29
N SER A 424 30.90 -4.99 -1.07
CA SER A 424 29.77 -4.15 -0.68
C SER A 424 30.05 -3.53 0.69
N LEU A 425 29.98 -2.20 0.80
CA LEU A 425 30.18 -1.49 2.06
C LEU A 425 28.82 -1.11 2.66
N VAL A 426 28.54 -1.60 3.86
CA VAL A 426 27.43 -1.14 4.70
C VAL A 426 28.06 -0.36 5.85
N PHE A 427 28.00 0.98 5.79
CA PHE A 427 28.56 1.87 6.80
C PHE A 427 27.41 2.65 7.46
N GLN A 428 26.89 2.11 8.57
CA GLN A 428 25.63 2.59 9.15
C GLN A 428 25.71 2.89 10.65
N HIS A 429 24.98 3.91 11.13
CA HIS A 429 24.89 4.21 12.57
C HIS A 429 26.23 4.50 13.26
N ASN A 430 27.22 5.02 12.52
CA ASN A 430 28.50 5.39 13.08
C ASN A 430 28.56 6.89 13.39
N ILE A 431 29.43 7.25 14.34
CA ILE A 431 29.80 8.62 14.66
C ILE A 431 31.25 8.80 14.21
N VAL A 432 31.54 9.73 13.29
CA VAL A 432 32.92 10.02 12.86
C VAL A 432 33.18 11.51 13.01
N THR A 433 34.13 11.86 13.87
CA THR A 433 34.42 13.26 14.21
C THR A 433 35.90 13.50 14.45
N GLN A 434 36.31 14.77 14.46
CA GLN A 434 37.67 15.20 14.83
C GLN A 434 38.77 14.70 13.89
N THR A 435 38.45 14.37 12.65
CA THR A 435 39.45 13.97 11.65
C THR A 435 40.30 15.16 11.21
N GLY A 436 41.59 14.97 10.99
CA GLY A 436 42.46 15.93 10.29
C GLY A 436 42.08 16.10 8.82
N ALA A 437 41.55 15.05 8.20
CA ALA A 437 41.06 15.04 6.83
C ALA A 437 39.64 14.46 6.73
N ASN A 438 39.34 13.64 5.70
CA ASN A 438 38.00 13.16 5.41
C ASN A 438 37.49 12.22 6.51
N ALA A 439 36.22 12.39 6.91
CA ALA A 439 35.56 11.42 7.78
C ALA A 439 35.47 10.04 7.10
N ILE A 440 35.10 10.05 5.81
CA ILE A 440 35.01 8.85 4.96
C ILE A 440 35.69 9.14 3.63
N LEU A 441 36.71 8.35 3.29
CA LEU A 441 37.40 8.38 2.01
C LEU A 441 37.15 7.08 1.24
N LEU A 442 36.54 7.19 0.06
CA LEU A 442 36.27 6.08 -0.84
C LEU A 442 37.02 6.31 -2.14
N GLU A 443 38.22 5.74 -2.22
CA GLU A 443 39.10 5.88 -3.38
C GLU A 443 39.03 4.63 -4.25
N ARG A 444 38.47 4.78 -5.45
CA ARG A 444 38.28 3.67 -6.40
C ARG A 444 37.54 2.49 -5.73
N HIS A 445 36.52 2.80 -4.95
CA HIS A 445 35.64 1.80 -4.39
C HIS A 445 34.63 1.38 -5.49
N PHE A 446 34.76 0.15 -5.97
CA PHE A 446 33.94 -0.39 -7.05
C PHE A 446 32.76 -1.22 -6.56
N GLY A 447 32.78 -1.64 -5.28
CA GLY A 447 31.65 -2.31 -4.65
C GLY A 447 30.46 -1.36 -4.43
N PRO A 448 29.25 -1.90 -4.23
CA PRO A 448 28.10 -1.09 -3.81
C PRO A 448 28.35 -0.44 -2.44
N THR A 449 27.80 0.75 -2.21
CA THR A 449 27.86 1.43 -0.90
C THR A 449 26.47 1.76 -0.37
N ASP A 450 26.28 1.54 0.92
CA ASP A 450 25.20 2.10 1.74
C ASP A 450 25.84 2.81 2.92
N VAL A 451 25.98 4.14 2.79
CA VAL A 451 26.49 5.02 3.84
C VAL A 451 25.28 5.77 4.41
N SER A 452 24.75 5.29 5.54
CA SER A 452 23.51 5.84 6.07
C SER A 452 23.38 5.91 7.58
N TYR A 453 22.52 6.80 8.07
CA TYR A 453 22.26 6.99 9.50
C TYR A 453 23.51 7.31 10.33
N ASN A 454 24.56 7.87 9.72
CA ASN A 454 25.78 8.27 10.42
C ASN A 454 25.69 9.71 10.90
N THR A 455 26.45 10.03 11.96
CA THR A 455 26.69 11.41 12.43
C THR A 455 28.13 11.79 12.11
N LEU A 456 28.31 12.80 11.27
CA LEU A 456 29.60 13.18 10.69
C LEU A 456 29.86 14.67 10.87
N ASP A 457 31.13 15.07 10.98
CA ASP A 457 31.55 16.47 10.97
C ASP A 457 32.63 16.73 9.90
N ALA A 458 32.93 18.01 9.63
CA ALA A 458 33.99 18.42 8.69
C ALA A 458 35.42 18.27 9.23
N GLY A 459 35.61 17.56 10.34
CA GLY A 459 36.90 17.41 10.99
C GLY A 459 37.43 18.70 11.61
N CYS A 460 38.75 18.77 11.83
CA CYS A 460 39.44 19.91 12.45
C CYS A 460 40.17 20.82 11.44
N TRP A 461 40.59 20.30 10.28
CA TRP A 461 41.10 21.12 9.17
C TRP A 461 39.96 21.69 8.32
N GLY A 462 38.95 20.88 8.00
CA GLY A 462 37.87 21.26 7.09
C GLY A 462 38.05 20.75 5.67
N THR A 463 38.10 19.43 5.48
CA THR A 463 38.05 18.76 4.17
C THR A 463 36.66 18.21 3.88
N ASP A 464 36.43 17.73 2.65
CA ASP A 464 35.18 17.04 2.30
C ASP A 464 34.89 15.89 3.29
N VAL A 465 33.66 15.77 3.79
CA VAL A 465 33.33 14.81 4.85
C VAL A 465 33.32 13.40 4.29
N ILE A 466 32.47 13.16 3.29
CA ILE A 466 32.48 11.95 2.47
C ILE A 466 33.09 12.31 1.12
N PHE A 467 34.25 11.74 0.83
CA PHE A 467 34.96 11.96 -0.43
C PHE A 467 35.05 10.66 -1.22
N ASN A 468 34.17 10.54 -2.23
CA ASN A 468 34.24 9.48 -3.23
C ASN A 468 35.07 9.96 -4.39
N MET A 469 36.07 9.18 -4.82
CA MET A 469 36.84 9.50 -6.01
C MET A 469 37.13 8.30 -6.88
N THR A 470 37.14 8.52 -8.20
CA THR A 470 37.61 7.54 -9.19
C THR A 470 38.34 8.23 -10.34
N TYR A 471 39.32 7.53 -10.94
CA TYR A 471 40.17 8.04 -12.02
C TYR A 471 40.95 6.94 -12.77
N ASP A 472 40.60 5.67 -12.56
CA ASP A 472 41.21 4.51 -13.22
C ASP A 472 40.23 3.33 -13.12
N GLY A 473 39.06 3.52 -13.74
CA GLY A 473 37.94 2.57 -13.75
C GLY A 473 36.58 3.22 -13.47
N ASP A 474 35.54 2.69 -14.11
CA ASP A 474 34.15 3.14 -13.92
C ASP A 474 33.52 2.43 -12.72
N VAL A 475 32.78 3.18 -11.91
CA VAL A 475 31.96 2.68 -10.80
C VAL A 475 30.51 2.66 -11.26
N THR A 476 30.01 1.47 -11.57
CA THR A 476 28.65 1.26 -12.07
C THR A 476 27.70 0.67 -11.03
N THR A 477 28.25 0.21 -9.90
CA THR A 477 27.50 -0.29 -8.76
C THR A 477 26.79 0.87 -8.03
N PRO A 478 25.68 0.60 -7.32
CA PRO A 478 24.99 1.61 -6.53
C PRO A 478 25.92 2.27 -5.52
N GLN A 479 25.95 3.59 -5.52
CA GLN A 479 26.63 4.40 -4.52
C GLN A 479 25.59 5.24 -3.78
N ILE A 480 25.26 4.84 -2.55
CA ILE A 480 24.12 5.40 -1.80
C ILE A 480 24.65 6.11 -0.55
N VAL A 481 24.29 7.38 -0.42
CA VAL A 481 24.54 8.21 0.77
C VAL A 481 23.21 8.78 1.23
N HIS A 482 22.62 8.23 2.29
CA HIS A 482 21.29 8.66 2.72
C HIS A 482 21.09 8.75 4.22
N ALA A 483 20.14 9.59 4.65
CA ALA A 483 19.76 9.71 6.07
C ALA A 483 20.92 10.00 7.04
N ASN A 484 22.02 10.60 6.59
CA ASN A 484 23.13 11.00 7.46
C ASN A 484 22.93 12.42 8.00
N THR A 485 23.50 12.69 9.18
CA THR A 485 23.57 14.03 9.76
C THR A 485 24.99 14.56 9.65
N PHE A 486 25.14 15.78 9.11
CA PHE A 486 26.41 16.46 8.93
C PHE A 486 26.44 17.80 9.69
N ASP A 487 27.48 18.02 10.47
CA ASP A 487 27.84 19.36 10.97
C ASP A 487 29.00 19.94 10.15
N MET A 488 28.69 20.86 9.24
CA MET A 488 29.69 21.56 8.42
C MET A 488 30.29 22.78 9.14
N GLY A 489 29.91 23.02 10.40
CA GLY A 489 30.37 24.10 11.25
C GLY A 489 31.70 23.82 11.95
N THR A 490 32.25 22.61 11.83
CA THR A 490 33.58 22.25 12.32
C THR A 490 34.64 22.47 11.23
N GLY A 491 35.91 22.37 11.61
CA GLY A 491 37.07 22.62 10.75
C GLY A 491 37.25 24.11 10.42
N GLY A 492 38.47 24.63 10.46
CA GLY A 492 38.71 26.03 10.10
C GLY A 492 40.19 26.33 9.91
N PRO A 493 40.53 27.50 9.35
CA PRO A 493 39.69 28.67 9.08
C PRO A 493 38.74 28.52 7.88
N PHE A 494 37.50 29.01 7.96
CA PHE A 494 36.47 28.95 6.90
C PHE A 494 36.79 29.82 5.67
N ASP A 495 37.85 29.46 4.95
CA ASP A 495 38.36 30.13 3.77
C ASP A 495 38.47 29.16 2.57
N TYR A 496 38.95 29.68 1.44
CA TYR A 496 39.05 28.87 0.22
C TYR A 496 40.04 27.70 0.31
N ALA A 497 41.10 27.82 1.12
CA ALA A 497 42.10 26.77 1.29
C ALA A 497 41.56 25.58 2.10
N HIS A 498 40.61 25.83 3.01
CA HIS A 498 40.00 24.85 3.90
C HIS A 498 38.51 24.60 3.56
N ARG A 499 38.19 24.69 2.27
CA ARG A 499 36.84 24.44 1.76
C ARG A 499 36.50 22.95 1.92
N ALA A 500 35.24 22.66 2.29
CA ALA A 500 34.73 21.30 2.38
C ALA A 500 33.33 21.17 1.76
N ALA A 501 32.99 19.98 1.29
CA ALA A 501 31.65 19.54 0.98
C ALA A 501 31.20 18.42 1.93
N ALA A 502 29.90 18.33 2.22
CA ALA A 502 29.36 17.22 3.01
C ALA A 502 29.51 15.89 2.26
N VAL A 503 29.20 15.88 0.97
CA VAL A 503 29.31 14.69 0.12
C VAL A 503 29.89 15.11 -1.22
N THR A 504 30.97 14.45 -1.65
CA THR A 504 31.55 14.65 -2.97
C THR A 504 31.65 13.33 -3.72
N PHE A 505 31.24 13.35 -4.99
CA PHE A 505 31.61 12.35 -5.99
C PHE A 505 32.52 13.00 -7.04
N ALA A 506 33.82 12.71 -6.93
CA ALA A 506 34.87 13.23 -7.79
C ALA A 506 35.27 12.18 -8.85
N SER A 507 34.72 12.31 -10.05
CA SER A 507 35.04 11.50 -11.21
C SER A 507 36.20 12.08 -12.01
N ALA A 508 36.93 11.19 -12.67
CA ALA A 508 38.19 11.47 -13.34
C ALA A 508 39.13 12.38 -12.51
N PHE A 509 39.19 12.16 -11.19
CA PHE A 509 39.79 13.09 -10.22
C PHE A 509 41.24 13.51 -10.57
N THR A 510 42.08 12.58 -11.04
CA THR A 510 43.46 12.87 -11.48
C THR A 510 43.58 13.35 -12.94
N GLY A 511 42.46 13.49 -13.64
CA GLY A 511 42.34 13.75 -15.07
C GLY A 511 42.27 12.49 -15.93
N ALA A 512 42.62 11.32 -15.38
CA ALA A 512 42.45 10.02 -16.01
C ALA A 512 40.99 9.52 -15.89
N ALA A 513 40.54 8.68 -16.84
CA ALA A 513 39.14 8.30 -16.95
C ALA A 513 38.63 7.44 -15.78
N GLY A 514 37.43 7.75 -15.32
CA GLY A 514 36.70 7.01 -14.30
C GLY A 514 35.37 7.69 -13.99
N LYS A 515 34.27 6.98 -14.16
CA LYS A 515 32.89 7.50 -14.08
C LYS A 515 32.11 6.97 -12.88
N PHE A 516 30.99 7.62 -12.60
CA PHE A 516 29.92 7.10 -11.74
C PHE A 516 28.61 7.05 -12.53
N THR A 517 27.84 5.97 -12.43
CA THR A 517 26.57 5.84 -13.18
C THR A 517 25.35 5.51 -12.32
N ASN A 518 25.51 5.40 -11.00
CA ASN A 518 24.41 5.03 -10.09
C ASN A 518 24.63 5.66 -8.70
N VAL A 519 24.52 6.98 -8.64
CA VAL A 519 24.73 7.77 -7.42
C VAL A 519 23.40 8.26 -6.87
N ARG A 520 23.15 8.01 -5.59
CA ARG A 520 22.00 8.55 -4.85
C ARG A 520 22.48 9.25 -3.59
N ILE A 521 22.14 10.54 -3.46
CA ILE A 521 22.40 11.34 -2.27
C ILE A 521 21.05 11.81 -1.76
N THR A 522 20.45 11.11 -0.80
CA THR A 522 19.05 11.36 -0.40
C THR A 522 18.85 11.58 1.08
N ASP A 523 17.87 12.38 1.46
CA ASP A 523 17.36 12.45 2.85
C ASP A 523 18.43 12.81 3.91
N ASN A 524 19.53 13.44 3.50
CA ASN A 524 20.59 13.83 4.43
C ASN A 524 20.25 15.17 5.10
N ILE A 525 20.62 15.31 6.38
CA ILE A 525 20.50 16.55 7.15
C ILE A 525 21.89 17.19 7.23
N ILE A 526 22.09 18.28 6.51
CA ILE A 526 23.37 18.99 6.43
C ILE A 526 23.20 20.38 7.04
N THR A 527 23.93 20.66 8.11
CA THR A 527 23.76 21.90 8.89
C THR A 527 25.06 22.71 8.96
N ASN A 528 24.92 23.97 9.41
CA ASN A 528 26.03 24.88 9.68
C ASN A 528 26.97 25.13 8.50
N LEU A 529 26.46 25.25 7.27
CA LEU A 529 27.29 25.69 6.15
C LEU A 529 27.84 27.11 6.42
N LYS A 530 29.13 27.17 6.76
CA LYS A 530 29.95 28.38 6.89
C LYS A 530 30.54 28.78 5.54
N SER A 531 31.32 29.84 5.51
CA SER A 531 32.03 30.26 4.29
C SER A 531 32.84 29.11 3.68
N TYR A 532 32.73 28.94 2.36
CA TYR A 532 33.40 27.87 1.60
C TYR A 532 33.00 26.43 1.96
N ARG A 533 31.95 26.25 2.79
CA ARG A 533 31.31 24.96 3.03
C ARG A 533 30.23 24.68 1.97
N ARG A 534 30.09 23.41 1.61
CA ARG A 534 29.19 22.95 0.57
C ARG A 534 28.37 21.76 1.08
N GLY A 535 27.14 21.61 0.60
CA GLY A 535 26.36 20.39 0.81
C GLY A 535 26.83 19.29 -0.15
N PRO A 536 25.92 18.60 -0.86
CA PRO A 536 26.28 17.62 -1.87
C PRO A 536 26.95 18.23 -3.09
N GLY A 537 27.91 17.52 -3.68
CA GLY A 537 28.51 17.94 -4.94
C GLY A 537 29.04 16.82 -5.84
N LEU A 538 29.00 17.10 -7.14
CA LEU A 538 29.55 16.27 -8.20
C LEU A 538 30.70 17.03 -8.86
N TRP A 539 31.82 16.35 -9.09
CA TRP A 539 32.98 16.97 -9.71
C TRP A 539 33.60 16.07 -10.76
N ASN A 540 33.79 16.59 -11.97
CA ASN A 540 34.46 15.90 -13.06
C ASN A 540 35.71 16.67 -13.50
N ASN A 541 36.88 16.04 -13.39
CA ASN A 541 38.16 16.62 -13.81
C ASN A 541 38.70 16.06 -15.14
N SER A 542 37.88 15.34 -15.92
CA SER A 542 38.24 14.85 -17.25
C SER A 542 38.54 16.02 -18.20
N GLY A 543 39.52 15.82 -19.09
CA GLY A 543 39.72 16.67 -20.26
C GLY A 543 38.80 16.27 -21.43
N GLY A 544 39.10 16.76 -22.64
CA GLY A 544 38.41 16.37 -23.87
C GLY A 544 37.02 17.01 -24.00
N ASP A 545 35.98 16.18 -23.98
CA ASP A 545 34.56 16.58 -23.96
C ASP A 545 33.90 16.31 -22.58
N GLY A 546 34.71 16.00 -21.57
CA GLY A 546 34.30 15.65 -20.21
C GLY A 546 33.74 14.23 -20.06
N SER A 547 33.55 13.47 -21.14
CA SER A 547 32.87 12.15 -21.10
C SER A 547 33.63 11.09 -20.30
N GLY A 548 34.94 11.24 -20.15
CA GLY A 548 35.81 10.30 -19.41
C GLY A 548 35.56 10.29 -17.89
N GLY A 549 34.90 11.32 -17.36
CA GLY A 549 34.52 11.42 -15.95
C GLY A 549 33.04 11.76 -15.78
N ASP A 550 32.19 11.49 -16.76
CA ASP A 550 30.77 11.82 -16.63
C ASP A 550 30.15 11.07 -15.44
N THR A 551 29.55 11.82 -14.50
CA THR A 551 28.65 11.25 -13.50
C THR A 551 27.24 11.30 -14.07
N THR A 552 26.71 10.15 -14.48
CA THR A 552 25.46 10.07 -15.24
C THR A 552 24.31 9.60 -14.37
N GLY A 553 23.16 10.28 -14.44
CA GLY A 553 21.92 9.84 -13.79
C GLY A 553 21.94 9.94 -12.27
N ALA A 554 22.78 10.82 -11.69
CA ALA A 554 22.81 11.03 -10.25
C ALA A 554 21.48 11.61 -9.76
N VAL A 555 21.02 11.15 -8.60
CA VAL A 555 19.81 11.66 -7.93
C VAL A 555 20.22 12.32 -6.62
N ILE A 556 19.87 13.59 -6.45
CA ILE A 556 20.05 14.36 -5.22
C ILE A 556 18.66 14.77 -4.75
N SER A 557 18.10 14.08 -3.75
CA SER A 557 16.68 14.26 -3.39
C SER A 557 16.41 14.27 -1.90
N GLY A 558 15.41 15.01 -1.43
CA GLY A 558 14.97 14.99 -0.02
C GLY A 558 15.99 15.54 1.01
N ASN A 559 17.12 16.12 0.57
CA ASN A 559 18.13 16.60 1.51
C ASN A 559 17.70 17.92 2.17
N ILE A 560 17.94 18.05 3.47
CA ILE A 560 17.76 19.29 4.23
C ILE A 560 19.12 19.95 4.44
N ILE A 561 19.36 21.08 3.78
CA ILE A 561 20.64 21.78 3.75
C ILE A 561 20.46 23.18 4.34
N THR A 562 21.10 23.43 5.48
CA THR A 562 20.96 24.69 6.22
C THR A 562 22.32 25.33 6.46
N GLY A 563 22.48 26.56 5.99
CA GLY A 563 23.65 27.39 6.24
C GLY A 563 23.46 28.43 7.33
N THR A 564 24.40 29.38 7.38
CA THR A 564 24.42 30.49 8.34
C THR A 564 24.40 31.88 7.68
N GLY A 565 24.03 31.94 6.41
CA GLY A 565 24.07 33.14 5.56
C GLY A 565 25.49 33.55 5.15
N ALA A 566 26.45 32.63 5.26
CA ALA A 566 27.86 32.94 5.08
C ALA A 566 28.24 33.00 3.59
N ALA A 567 28.98 34.03 3.19
CA ALA A 567 29.46 34.19 1.81
C ALA A 567 30.28 32.97 1.35
N ASN A 568 30.15 32.61 0.07
CA ASN A 568 30.78 31.48 -0.59
C ASN A 568 30.35 30.07 -0.12
N SER A 569 29.27 29.94 0.67
CA SER A 569 28.69 28.63 0.96
C SER A 569 27.76 28.17 -0.18
N ASP A 570 27.87 26.93 -0.64
CA ASP A 570 26.93 26.40 -1.66
C ASP A 570 26.05 25.30 -1.06
N GLY A 571 24.74 25.32 -1.34
CA GLY A 571 23.86 24.21 -0.97
C GLY A 571 24.24 22.96 -1.74
N ILE A 572 24.04 22.99 -3.06
CA ILE A 572 24.40 21.91 -3.99
C ILE A 572 25.35 22.45 -5.06
N GLN A 573 26.40 21.69 -5.40
CA GLN A 573 27.39 22.11 -6.39
C GLN A 573 27.69 21.04 -7.43
N ILE A 574 27.60 21.38 -8.72
CA ILE A 574 28.08 20.54 -9.82
C ILE A 574 29.22 21.25 -10.55
N VAL A 575 30.35 20.58 -10.71
CA VAL A 575 31.56 21.13 -11.31
C VAL A 575 32.01 20.26 -12.48
N GLY A 576 32.00 20.82 -13.69
CA GLY A 576 32.30 20.05 -14.91
C GLY A 576 31.09 19.28 -15.42
N LYS A 577 31.33 18.28 -16.28
CA LYS A 577 30.26 17.49 -16.90
C LYS A 577 29.68 16.45 -15.95
N ALA A 578 28.38 16.54 -15.71
CA ALA A 578 27.53 15.49 -15.16
C ALA A 578 26.24 15.47 -15.99
N SER A 579 25.83 14.30 -16.47
CA SER A 579 24.70 14.17 -17.40
C SER A 579 23.45 13.66 -16.70
N ASN A 580 22.28 14.21 -17.04
CA ASN A 580 20.97 13.74 -16.59
C ASN A 580 20.84 13.67 -15.04
N THR A 581 21.42 14.64 -14.33
CA THR A 581 21.29 14.72 -12.87
C THR A 581 19.89 15.23 -12.51
N VAL A 582 19.22 14.53 -11.60
CA VAL A 582 17.92 14.93 -11.05
C VAL A 582 18.13 15.50 -9.67
N ILE A 583 17.67 16.73 -9.45
CA ILE A 583 17.73 17.42 -8.16
C ILE A 583 16.31 17.80 -7.78
N GLU A 584 15.76 17.13 -6.78
CA GLU A 584 14.34 17.33 -6.44
C GLU A 584 14.06 17.24 -4.95
N ASN A 585 12.98 17.87 -4.49
CA ASN A 585 12.54 17.77 -3.09
C ASN A 585 13.60 18.16 -2.03
N ASN A 586 14.64 18.91 -2.42
CA ASN A 586 15.65 19.37 -1.46
C ASN A 586 15.20 20.69 -0.82
N LYS A 587 15.49 20.85 0.47
CA LYS A 587 15.30 22.10 1.20
C LYS A 587 16.66 22.76 1.40
N VAL A 588 16.89 23.93 0.80
CA VAL A 588 18.15 24.66 0.94
C VAL A 588 17.89 26.06 1.48
N THR A 589 18.43 26.34 2.67
CA THR A 589 18.17 27.61 3.37
C THR A 589 19.42 28.23 3.94
N ASN A 590 19.41 29.57 4.01
CA ASN A 590 20.47 30.38 4.64
C ASN A 590 21.88 30.08 4.11
N VAL A 591 22.05 29.85 2.80
CA VAL A 591 23.38 29.78 2.16
C VAL A 591 23.61 30.98 1.25
N ASP A 592 24.85 31.22 0.84
CA ASP A 592 25.15 32.17 -0.23
C ASP A 592 24.47 31.75 -1.55
N ARG A 593 24.69 30.51 -2.01
CA ARG A 593 24.12 29.99 -3.27
C ARG A 593 23.40 28.66 -3.05
N SER A 594 22.10 28.56 -3.33
CA SER A 594 21.37 27.31 -3.11
C SER A 594 21.84 26.21 -4.06
N PHE A 595 21.99 26.54 -5.34
CA PHE A 595 22.64 25.69 -6.33
C PHE A 595 23.71 26.44 -7.12
N ARG A 596 24.81 25.75 -7.44
CA ARG A 596 25.85 26.24 -8.32
C ARG A 596 26.30 25.20 -9.35
N GLY A 597 26.06 25.48 -10.63
CA GLY A 597 26.63 24.73 -11.75
C GLY A 597 27.83 25.47 -12.36
N ARG A 598 29.01 24.85 -12.33
CA ARG A 598 30.29 25.49 -12.70
C ARG A 598 30.91 24.89 -13.95
N VAL A 599 31.47 25.76 -14.79
CA VAL A 599 32.27 25.32 -15.93
C VAL A 599 33.65 24.87 -15.42
N TRP A 600 34.05 23.65 -15.77
CA TRP A 600 35.36 23.09 -15.47
C TRP A 600 35.92 22.36 -16.68
N ASN A 601 37.19 22.59 -17.01
CA ASN A 601 37.84 22.07 -18.22
C ASN A 601 37.06 22.32 -19.52
N GLY A 602 36.24 23.38 -19.58
CA GLY A 602 35.41 23.71 -20.75
C GLY A 602 34.06 22.99 -20.82
N HIS A 603 33.65 22.31 -19.75
CA HIS A 603 32.39 21.57 -19.68
C HIS A 603 31.58 21.93 -18.43
N VAL A 604 30.27 21.72 -18.49
CA VAL A 604 29.32 21.90 -17.40
C VAL A 604 28.27 20.78 -17.48
N ALA A 605 27.42 20.67 -16.46
CA ALA A 605 26.35 19.67 -16.42
C ALA A 605 25.42 19.78 -17.64
N THR A 606 24.86 18.65 -18.08
CA THR A 606 23.94 18.60 -19.23
C THR A 606 22.72 17.77 -18.91
N GLY A 607 21.53 18.19 -19.34
CA GLY A 607 20.28 17.50 -19.01
C GLY A 607 19.97 17.47 -17.50
N THR A 608 20.56 18.37 -16.72
CA THR A 608 20.22 18.53 -15.29
C THR A 608 18.84 19.17 -15.17
N VAL A 609 18.02 18.63 -14.27
CA VAL A 609 16.68 19.13 -13.97
C VAL A 609 16.60 19.41 -12.47
N LEU A 610 16.13 20.60 -12.11
CA LEU A 610 15.85 20.99 -10.73
C LEU A 610 14.34 21.20 -10.60
N ARG A 611 13.63 20.38 -9.82
CA ARG A 611 12.16 20.52 -9.64
C ARG A 611 11.73 20.23 -8.21
N ASN A 612 10.64 20.82 -7.75
CA ASN A 612 10.08 20.61 -6.42
C ASN A 612 11.05 20.89 -5.25
N ASN A 613 12.13 21.63 -5.48
CA ASN A 613 13.02 22.06 -4.42
C ASN A 613 12.48 23.32 -3.73
N SER A 614 12.89 23.51 -2.49
CA SER A 614 12.60 24.70 -1.70
C SER A 614 13.89 25.46 -1.40
N PHE A 615 14.07 26.57 -2.10
CA PHE A 615 15.15 27.52 -1.90
C PHE A 615 14.60 28.74 -1.19
N SER A 616 15.04 29.02 0.03
CA SER A 616 14.57 30.21 0.75
C SER A 616 15.61 30.80 1.69
N GLY A 617 15.65 32.14 1.75
CA GLY A 617 16.54 32.86 2.66
C GLY A 617 18.01 32.81 2.21
N ASN A 618 18.26 32.55 0.93
CA ASN A 618 19.61 32.47 0.36
C ASN A 618 19.99 33.81 -0.28
N THR A 619 21.30 34.08 -0.37
CA THR A 619 21.75 35.32 -1.03
C THR A 619 21.50 35.27 -2.54
N THR A 620 21.62 34.09 -3.14
CA THR A 620 21.28 33.78 -4.52
C THR A 620 20.71 32.37 -4.57
N GLY A 621 19.57 32.18 -5.22
CA GLY A 621 18.95 30.87 -5.38
C GLY A 621 19.77 29.98 -6.31
N LEU A 622 20.06 30.47 -7.52
CA LEU A 622 20.74 29.67 -8.54
C LEU A 622 21.84 30.45 -9.26
N VAL A 623 23.04 29.86 -9.32
CA VAL A 623 24.15 30.34 -10.16
C VAL A 623 24.52 29.29 -11.20
N TRP A 624 24.32 29.63 -12.48
CA TRP A 624 24.63 28.78 -13.62
C TRP A 624 25.71 29.42 -14.51
N GLU A 625 26.87 28.77 -14.61
CA GLU A 625 27.97 29.22 -15.47
C GLU A 625 27.89 28.66 -16.91
N GLY A 626 26.88 27.83 -17.20
CA GLY A 626 26.67 27.22 -18.52
C GLY A 626 26.03 28.17 -19.53
N THR A 627 26.20 27.84 -20.81
CA THR A 627 25.63 28.63 -21.93
C THR A 627 24.30 28.09 -22.44
N SER A 628 23.97 26.82 -22.18
CA SER A 628 22.65 26.25 -22.45
C SER A 628 21.72 26.57 -21.29
N THR A 629 20.43 26.74 -21.58
CA THR A 629 19.41 26.92 -20.54
C THR A 629 19.36 25.70 -19.61
N LEU A 630 19.34 25.94 -18.30
CA LEU A 630 19.13 24.94 -17.25
C LEU A 630 17.64 24.90 -16.88
N ASP A 631 17.04 23.71 -16.84
CA ASP A 631 15.66 23.52 -16.39
C ASP A 631 15.61 23.56 -14.84
N ALA A 632 14.95 24.60 -14.32
CA ALA A 632 14.70 24.83 -12.91
C ALA A 632 13.23 25.25 -12.66
N GLU A 633 12.30 24.71 -13.45
CA GLU A 633 10.87 24.90 -13.25
C GLU A 633 10.39 24.22 -11.94
N LEU A 634 9.20 24.59 -11.47
CA LEU A 634 8.50 23.98 -10.34
C LEU A 634 9.30 23.99 -9.02
N ASN A 635 10.15 25.01 -8.80
CA ASN A 635 10.81 25.23 -7.51
C ASN A 635 10.14 26.37 -6.74
N TRP A 636 10.21 26.30 -5.40
CA TRP A 636 9.87 27.40 -4.51
C TRP A 636 11.12 28.24 -4.25
N TRP A 637 11.03 29.54 -4.53
CA TRP A 637 12.17 30.47 -4.44
C TRP A 637 12.11 31.36 -3.19
N GLY A 638 11.37 30.94 -2.15
CA GLY A 638 11.24 31.70 -0.91
C GLY A 638 10.12 32.73 -0.93
N HIS A 639 9.51 32.99 -2.10
CA HIS A 639 8.38 33.90 -2.23
C HIS A 639 7.46 33.56 -3.42
N ALA A 640 6.17 33.85 -3.30
CA ALA A 640 5.13 33.54 -4.30
C ALA A 640 5.31 34.25 -5.65
N SER A 641 6.01 35.40 -5.64
CA SER A 641 6.37 36.13 -6.87
C SER A 641 7.54 35.52 -7.64
N GLY A 642 8.10 34.40 -7.16
CA GLY A 642 9.20 33.70 -7.83
C GLY A 642 10.56 34.36 -7.60
N PRO A 643 11.61 33.86 -8.28
CA PRO A 643 12.96 34.35 -8.12
C PRO A 643 13.10 35.72 -8.78
N TYR A 644 13.96 36.57 -8.20
CA TYR A 644 14.35 37.80 -8.89
C TYR A 644 15.24 37.48 -10.10
N HIS A 645 14.87 38.01 -11.28
CA HIS A 645 15.75 38.07 -12.45
C HIS A 645 15.61 39.43 -13.16
N PRO A 646 16.70 40.15 -13.50
CA PRO A 646 16.63 41.54 -13.97
C PRO A 646 15.73 41.80 -15.19
N THR A 647 15.62 40.82 -16.10
CA THR A 647 14.82 40.94 -17.34
C THR A 647 13.60 40.02 -17.37
N LEU A 648 13.77 38.74 -17.03
CA LEU A 648 12.70 37.72 -17.06
C LEU A 648 11.68 37.83 -15.91
N ASN A 649 12.07 38.29 -14.71
CA ASN A 649 11.15 38.50 -13.59
C ASN A 649 11.62 39.65 -12.65
N PRO A 650 11.58 40.91 -13.12
CA PRO A 650 12.14 42.05 -12.38
C PRO A 650 11.39 42.40 -11.10
N SER A 651 10.16 41.91 -10.93
CA SER A 651 9.32 42.08 -9.73
C SER A 651 9.40 40.92 -8.75
N GLY A 652 10.12 39.84 -9.10
CA GLY A 652 10.36 38.71 -8.20
C GLY A 652 11.09 39.16 -6.94
N THR A 653 10.68 38.66 -5.78
CA THR A 653 11.28 38.98 -4.48
C THR A 653 11.82 37.75 -3.77
N GLY A 654 11.74 36.57 -4.42
CA GLY A 654 12.41 35.36 -3.98
C GLY A 654 13.92 35.39 -4.28
N ASP A 655 14.59 34.31 -3.89
CA ASP A 655 16.03 34.12 -4.04
C ASP A 655 16.44 34.31 -5.52
N PRO A 656 17.42 35.20 -5.84
CA PRO A 656 17.77 35.54 -7.21
C PRO A 656 18.33 34.39 -8.06
N VAL A 657 18.17 34.47 -9.38
CA VAL A 657 18.76 33.50 -10.34
C VAL A 657 19.62 34.20 -11.39
N SER A 658 20.65 33.50 -11.91
CA SER A 658 21.50 33.98 -13.00
C SER A 658 20.84 33.86 -14.38
N ASP A 659 21.51 34.37 -15.42
CA ASP A 659 21.13 34.15 -16.82
C ASP A 659 21.14 32.64 -17.19
N ASN A 660 20.44 32.29 -18.27
CA ASN A 660 20.31 30.93 -18.82
C ASN A 660 19.69 29.91 -17.84
N VAL A 661 18.75 30.36 -17.02
CA VAL A 661 17.96 29.51 -16.11
C VAL A 661 16.49 29.62 -16.53
N ASP A 662 15.85 28.49 -16.79
CA ASP A 662 14.41 28.40 -16.97
C ASP A 662 13.75 28.12 -15.63
N PHE A 663 12.97 29.06 -15.11
CA PHE A 663 12.36 28.96 -13.79
C PHE A 663 10.84 29.16 -13.81
N ASP A 664 10.23 29.31 -14.99
CA ASP A 664 8.81 29.58 -15.19
C ASP A 664 8.15 28.37 -15.88
N PRO A 665 7.18 27.68 -15.25
CA PRO A 665 6.51 28.04 -14.00
C PRO A 665 7.37 27.81 -12.75
N TRP A 666 7.30 28.73 -11.79
CA TRP A 666 7.73 28.48 -10.40
C TRP A 666 6.54 28.13 -9.51
N LEU A 667 6.81 27.62 -8.30
CA LEU A 667 5.74 27.36 -7.33
C LEU A 667 5.25 28.67 -6.71
N GLY A 668 3.96 28.98 -6.85
CA GLY A 668 3.32 30.14 -6.21
C GLY A 668 3.10 29.96 -4.69
N THR A 669 3.21 28.75 -4.19
CA THR A 669 3.12 28.37 -2.77
C THR A 669 4.28 27.44 -2.40
N LYS A 670 4.55 27.28 -1.10
CA LYS A 670 5.52 26.29 -0.64
C LYS A 670 5.08 24.87 -1.03
N PRO A 671 6.01 23.93 -1.29
CA PRO A 671 5.68 22.52 -1.45
C PRO A 671 4.94 21.99 -0.21
N LEU A 672 3.98 21.09 -0.42
CA LEU A 672 3.13 20.57 0.66
C LEU A 672 3.93 19.82 1.73
N TRP A 673 4.89 18.98 1.33
CA TRP A 673 5.76 18.26 2.25
C TRP A 673 6.50 19.23 3.21
N GLN A 674 6.89 20.42 2.73
CA GLN A 674 7.54 21.42 3.57
C GLN A 674 6.55 22.07 4.56
N LEU A 675 5.31 22.32 4.14
CA LEU A 675 4.29 22.85 5.04
C LEU A 675 4.02 21.86 6.19
N VAL A 676 3.97 20.56 5.90
CA VAL A 676 3.81 19.50 6.91
C VAL A 676 5.03 19.40 7.83
N GLU A 677 6.24 19.49 7.29
CA GLU A 677 7.49 19.49 8.07
C GLU A 677 7.52 20.67 9.06
N GLU A 678 7.18 21.88 8.60
CA GLU A 678 7.20 23.12 9.39
C GLU A 678 6.05 23.23 10.40
N ALA A 679 4.95 22.49 10.20
CA ALA A 679 3.80 22.48 11.09
C ALA A 679 4.13 21.86 12.46
N SER A 680 3.57 22.45 13.51
CA SER A 680 3.58 21.89 14.85
C SER A 680 2.50 20.81 14.99
N PRO A 681 2.69 19.80 15.86
CA PRO A 681 1.64 18.83 16.17
C PRO A 681 0.33 19.52 16.60
N GLY A 682 -0.76 19.18 15.92
CA GLY A 682 -2.12 19.71 16.13
C GLY A 682 -2.47 20.92 15.26
N ASP A 683 -1.56 21.41 14.43
CA ASP A 683 -1.83 22.53 13.53
C ASP A 683 -2.87 22.16 12.45
N THR A 684 -3.50 23.19 11.89
CA THR A 684 -4.33 23.08 10.69
C THR A 684 -3.62 23.76 9.52
N ILE A 685 -3.34 23.00 8.47
CA ILE A 685 -2.82 23.51 7.20
C ILE A 685 -4.01 23.67 6.24
N ILE A 686 -4.23 24.90 5.79
CA ILE A 686 -5.22 25.23 4.77
C ILE A 686 -4.50 25.41 3.44
N LEU A 687 -4.78 24.53 2.49
CA LEU A 687 -4.25 24.57 1.14
C LEU A 687 -5.10 25.51 0.28
N GLY A 688 -4.42 26.39 -0.45
CA GLY A 688 -5.08 27.18 -1.49
C GLY A 688 -5.35 26.33 -2.74
N ALA A 689 -6.28 26.78 -3.58
CA ALA A 689 -6.59 26.13 -4.85
C ALA A 689 -5.34 25.96 -5.73
N GLY A 690 -5.23 24.81 -6.40
CA GLY A 690 -4.07 24.43 -7.18
C GLY A 690 -3.67 22.98 -6.97
N THR A 691 -2.74 22.50 -7.79
CA THR A 691 -2.22 21.14 -7.74
C THR A 691 -0.92 21.08 -6.96
N TYR A 692 -0.87 20.22 -5.94
CA TYR A 692 0.31 19.91 -5.15
C TYR A 692 0.79 18.50 -5.51
N PRO A 693 2.10 18.26 -5.68
CA PRO A 693 2.62 16.90 -5.80
C PRO A 693 2.26 16.05 -4.58
N GLY A 694 2.06 14.74 -4.79
CA GLY A 694 1.87 13.76 -3.73
C GLY A 694 3.19 13.40 -3.03
N GLY A 695 3.24 12.21 -2.43
CA GLY A 695 4.39 11.73 -1.66
C GLY A 695 4.49 12.37 -0.27
N VAL A 696 3.36 12.85 0.26
CA VAL A 696 3.34 13.62 1.51
C VAL A 696 3.20 12.68 2.70
N VAL A 697 4.18 12.68 3.60
CA VAL A 697 4.11 11.92 4.85
C VAL A 697 3.62 12.81 5.99
N ILE A 698 2.51 12.43 6.63
CA ILE A 698 2.02 13.06 7.87
C ILE A 698 2.43 12.17 9.04
N ASP A 699 3.51 12.57 9.70
CA ASP A 699 4.19 11.88 10.81
C ASP A 699 3.93 12.49 12.19
N LYS A 700 2.99 13.45 12.25
CA LYS A 700 2.56 14.13 13.48
C LYS A 700 1.05 14.43 13.41
N PRO A 701 0.35 14.58 14.55
CA PRO A 701 -1.03 15.05 14.59
C PRO A 701 -1.22 16.32 13.76
N LEU A 702 -2.19 16.33 12.84
CA LEU A 702 -2.34 17.41 11.87
C LEU A 702 -3.73 17.40 11.22
N THR A 703 -4.28 18.57 10.94
CA THR A 703 -5.46 18.72 10.06
C THR A 703 -5.02 19.34 8.73
N LEU A 704 -5.28 18.66 7.61
CA LEU A 704 -5.05 19.16 6.26
C LEU A 704 -6.39 19.45 5.59
N VAL A 705 -6.62 20.70 5.21
CA VAL A 705 -7.87 21.18 4.62
C VAL A 705 -7.63 21.79 3.25
N GLY A 706 -8.35 21.35 2.24
CA GLY A 706 -8.40 21.99 0.93
C GLY A 706 -9.52 23.02 0.82
N VAL A 707 -9.36 23.94 -0.12
CA VAL A 707 -10.45 24.76 -0.65
C VAL A 707 -10.85 24.27 -2.05
N ASP A 708 -11.99 24.70 -2.58
CA ASP A 708 -12.44 24.36 -3.93
C ASP A 708 -11.29 24.49 -4.96
N GLY A 709 -11.01 23.41 -5.69
CA GLY A 709 -9.92 23.33 -6.66
C GLY A 709 -8.55 22.94 -6.09
N THR A 710 -8.48 22.51 -4.82
CA THR A 710 -7.27 21.91 -4.24
C THR A 710 -7.13 20.46 -4.69
N VAL A 711 -6.03 20.16 -5.38
CA VAL A 711 -5.72 18.81 -5.88
C VAL A 711 -4.37 18.34 -5.33
N ILE A 712 -4.30 17.13 -4.80
CA ILE A 712 -3.03 16.43 -4.51
C ILE A 712 -2.85 15.33 -5.56
N GLY A 713 -1.78 15.44 -6.34
CA GLY A 713 -1.43 14.51 -7.41
C GLY A 713 -0.57 13.31 -6.94
N PRO A 714 -0.01 12.52 -7.87
CA PRO A 714 0.84 11.37 -7.55
C PRO A 714 2.25 11.78 -7.04
N GLY A 715 2.98 10.82 -6.44
CA GLY A 715 4.34 11.04 -5.90
C GLY A 715 4.91 9.87 -5.09
N SER A 716 4.74 8.62 -5.55
CA SER A 716 4.42 7.43 -4.75
C SER A 716 2.95 7.48 -4.30
N ASP A 717 2.63 7.31 -3.02
CA ASP A 717 1.27 7.54 -2.54
C ASP A 717 0.91 9.03 -2.57
N GLY A 718 -0.37 9.39 -2.68
CA GLY A 718 -0.81 10.78 -2.52
C GLY A 718 -0.45 11.33 -1.13
N ILE A 719 -0.93 10.64 -0.09
CA ILE A 719 -0.63 10.92 1.31
C ILE A 719 -0.32 9.61 2.05
N THR A 720 0.80 9.56 2.77
CA THR A 720 1.09 8.50 3.75
C THR A 720 0.85 9.03 5.17
N VAL A 721 -0.02 8.36 5.93
CA VAL A 721 -0.32 8.70 7.33
C VAL A 721 0.36 7.70 8.26
N SER A 722 1.23 8.21 9.13
CA SER A 722 1.96 7.42 10.14
C SER A 722 1.76 7.91 11.57
N ALA A 723 0.93 8.95 11.77
CA ALA A 723 0.62 9.53 13.07
C ALA A 723 -0.86 9.47 13.43
N ASN A 724 -1.12 9.56 14.73
CA ASN A 724 -2.46 9.63 15.29
C ASN A 724 -3.06 11.03 15.14
N ASP A 725 -4.38 11.13 15.28
CA ASP A 725 -5.11 12.41 15.31
C ASP A 725 -4.91 13.23 14.02
N VAL A 726 -5.08 12.56 12.88
CA VAL A 726 -4.96 13.16 11.55
C VAL A 726 -6.34 13.38 10.94
N THR A 727 -6.56 14.55 10.34
CA THR A 727 -7.77 14.86 9.56
C THR A 727 -7.38 15.32 8.16
N ILE A 728 -8.03 14.75 7.14
CA ILE A 728 -7.90 15.11 5.72
C ILE A 728 -9.30 15.53 5.25
N ASP A 729 -9.44 16.78 4.82
CA ASP A 729 -10.75 17.40 4.57
C ASP A 729 -10.78 18.21 3.28
N SER A 730 -11.81 18.03 2.46
CA SER A 730 -12.13 18.90 1.31
C SER A 730 -11.00 18.98 0.27
N ILE A 731 -10.41 17.82 -0.07
CA ILE A 731 -9.29 17.69 -1.02
C ILE A 731 -9.66 16.69 -2.11
N THR A 732 -9.36 17.02 -3.37
CA THR A 732 -9.32 16.04 -4.46
C THR A 732 -7.94 15.38 -4.47
N LEU A 733 -7.87 14.07 -4.27
CA LEU A 733 -6.68 13.24 -4.50
C LEU A 733 -6.81 12.57 -5.86
N ASP A 734 -5.98 12.98 -6.81
CA ASP A 734 -6.05 12.57 -8.22
C ASP A 734 -4.78 11.82 -8.61
N GLY A 735 -4.89 10.51 -8.81
CA GLY A 735 -3.78 9.63 -9.12
C GLY A 735 -3.40 9.58 -10.59
N THR A 736 -3.99 10.43 -11.45
CA THR A 736 -3.73 10.43 -12.90
C THR A 736 -2.23 10.48 -13.20
N GLY A 737 -1.70 9.40 -13.78
CA GLY A 737 -0.29 9.29 -14.15
C GLY A 737 0.64 8.79 -13.03
N GLY A 738 0.12 8.27 -11.92
CA GLY A 738 0.89 7.61 -10.87
C GLY A 738 1.52 6.28 -11.31
N ASP A 739 2.51 5.82 -10.54
CA ASP A 739 3.21 4.55 -10.79
C ASP A 739 2.39 3.36 -10.26
N PRO A 740 2.55 2.14 -10.80
CA PRO A 740 1.83 0.97 -10.31
C PRO A 740 2.08 0.71 -8.82
N GLY A 741 1.01 0.56 -8.03
CA GLY A 741 1.05 0.36 -6.58
C GLY A 741 0.89 1.64 -5.74
N ASP A 742 0.86 2.80 -6.39
CA ASP A 742 0.54 4.08 -5.76
C ASP A 742 -0.94 4.12 -5.35
N VAL A 743 -1.20 4.52 -4.11
CA VAL A 743 -2.57 4.68 -3.55
C VAL A 743 -2.85 6.13 -3.21
N GLY A 744 -4.12 6.50 -3.10
CA GLY A 744 -4.50 7.86 -2.71
C GLY A 744 -4.07 8.21 -1.30
N ILE A 745 -4.47 7.38 -0.33
CA ILE A 745 -4.08 7.53 1.08
C ILE A 745 -3.58 6.19 1.61
N ARG A 746 -2.30 6.11 1.97
CA ARG A 746 -1.73 4.96 2.67
C ARG A 746 -1.70 5.20 4.17
N VAL A 747 -2.29 4.29 4.94
CA VAL A 747 -2.31 4.34 6.40
C VAL A 747 -1.41 3.24 6.94
N LEU A 748 -0.35 3.64 7.63
CA LEU A 748 0.61 2.69 8.22
C LEU A 748 0.03 1.99 9.46
N ASN A 749 0.75 1.00 9.97
CA ASN A 749 0.37 0.26 11.18
C ASN A 749 0.28 1.19 12.41
N ASP A 750 -0.55 0.79 13.38
CA ASP A 750 -0.68 1.43 14.70
C ASP A 750 -1.16 2.90 14.68
N VAL A 751 -1.71 3.37 13.56
CA VAL A 751 -2.38 4.68 13.47
C VAL A 751 -3.71 4.64 14.22
N GLU A 752 -4.01 5.73 14.94
CA GLU A 752 -5.26 5.94 15.66
C GLU A 752 -5.92 7.27 15.31
N ARG A 753 -7.25 7.30 15.25
CA ARG A 753 -8.07 8.51 15.08
C ARG A 753 -7.77 9.26 13.77
N LEU A 754 -7.92 8.56 12.64
CA LEU A 754 -7.94 9.17 11.30
C LEU A 754 -9.36 9.63 10.93
N TRP A 755 -9.48 10.83 10.38
CA TRP A 755 -10.72 11.33 9.78
C TRP A 755 -10.48 11.80 8.34
N VAL A 756 -11.07 11.10 7.36
CA VAL A 756 -11.11 11.52 5.95
C VAL A 756 -12.54 11.95 5.61
N ARG A 757 -12.73 13.19 5.14
CA ARG A 757 -14.07 13.70 4.81
C ARG A 757 -14.11 14.70 3.68
N ASN A 758 -15.24 14.77 2.98
CA ASN A 758 -15.48 15.71 1.88
C ASN A 758 -14.41 15.64 0.78
N CYS A 759 -13.70 14.50 0.67
CA CYS A 759 -12.66 14.31 -0.32
C CYS A 759 -13.22 13.63 -1.57
N GLU A 760 -12.62 13.92 -2.71
CA GLU A 760 -12.74 13.13 -3.93
C GLU A 760 -11.43 12.35 -4.09
N ILE A 761 -11.48 11.04 -4.26
CA ILE A 761 -10.29 10.18 -4.37
C ILE A 761 -10.45 9.34 -5.63
N ARG A 762 -9.66 9.66 -6.66
CA ARG A 762 -9.85 9.10 -7.99
C ARG A 762 -8.59 8.84 -8.78
N ASP A 763 -8.73 7.97 -9.78
CA ASP A 763 -7.72 7.69 -10.79
C ASP A 763 -6.38 7.15 -10.23
N TRP A 764 -6.38 6.56 -9.02
CA TRP A 764 -5.18 5.95 -8.45
C TRP A 764 -4.86 4.59 -9.10
N PRO A 765 -3.59 4.28 -9.41
CA PRO A 765 -3.22 3.00 -10.03
C PRO A 765 -3.57 1.76 -9.22
N ASP A 766 -3.63 1.88 -7.90
CA ASP A 766 -4.04 0.83 -6.96
C ASP A 766 -5.25 1.33 -6.14
N ASP A 767 -5.28 1.14 -4.82
CA ASP A 767 -6.41 1.52 -3.96
C ASP A 767 -6.61 3.04 -3.81
N GLY A 768 -7.85 3.47 -3.57
CA GLY A 768 -8.14 4.83 -3.12
C GLY A 768 -7.58 5.11 -1.72
N ILE A 769 -7.90 4.24 -0.75
CA ILE A 769 -7.36 4.27 0.61
C ILE A 769 -6.89 2.87 1.01
N HIS A 770 -5.62 2.75 1.41
CA HIS A 770 -5.02 1.47 1.83
C HIS A 770 -4.60 1.47 3.29
N PHE A 771 -5.19 0.60 4.10
CA PHE A 771 -4.79 0.35 5.49
C PHE A 771 -3.85 -0.85 5.60
N ASN A 772 -2.57 -0.58 5.90
CA ASN A 772 -1.54 -1.63 6.02
C ASN A 772 -1.77 -2.58 7.21
N GLY A 773 -2.41 -2.08 8.29
CA GLY A 773 -2.70 -2.82 9.51
C GLY A 773 -3.95 -2.33 10.20
N ALA A 774 -4.19 -2.78 11.44
CA ALA A 774 -5.38 -2.41 12.18
C ALA A 774 -5.30 -0.93 12.61
N ILE A 775 -6.30 -0.13 12.24
CA ILE A 775 -6.47 1.24 12.70
C ILE A 775 -7.43 1.31 13.89
N THR A 776 -7.12 2.10 14.91
CA THR A 776 -8.01 2.31 16.07
C THR A 776 -8.66 3.70 16.03
N GLY A 777 -9.96 3.77 15.79
CA GLY A 777 -10.66 5.04 15.59
C GLY A 777 -10.50 5.53 14.15
N LEU A 778 -11.55 5.35 13.36
CA LEU A 778 -11.57 5.71 11.93
C LEU A 778 -12.89 6.38 11.60
N LYS A 779 -12.82 7.50 10.88
CA LYS A 779 -13.96 8.12 10.22
C LYS A 779 -13.64 8.34 8.75
N VAL A 780 -14.41 7.72 7.87
CA VAL A 780 -14.40 7.99 6.43
C VAL A 780 -15.82 8.40 6.08
N VAL A 781 -16.05 9.71 5.93
CA VAL A 781 -17.40 10.29 5.88
C VAL A 781 -17.55 11.26 4.73
N ASP A 782 -18.62 11.13 3.94
CA ASP A 782 -18.95 12.06 2.85
C ASP A 782 -17.81 12.22 1.83
N ASN A 783 -17.17 11.12 1.41
CA ASN A 783 -16.15 11.10 0.37
C ASN A 783 -16.68 10.50 -0.93
N TYR A 784 -16.12 10.92 -2.07
CA TYR A 784 -16.37 10.32 -3.37
C TYR A 784 -15.12 9.57 -3.83
N ILE A 785 -15.16 8.23 -3.82
CA ILE A 785 -14.01 7.37 -4.08
C ILE A 785 -14.29 6.56 -5.34
N HIS A 786 -13.63 6.87 -6.46
CA HIS A 786 -14.02 6.29 -7.75
C HIS A 786 -12.88 6.15 -8.76
N ASP A 787 -13.08 5.31 -9.78
CA ASP A 787 -12.15 5.12 -10.90
C ASP A 787 -10.72 4.72 -10.49
N ASN A 788 -10.53 4.11 -9.32
CA ASN A 788 -9.24 3.60 -8.87
C ASN A 788 -8.97 2.19 -9.44
N GLY A 789 -7.69 1.88 -9.70
CA GLY A 789 -7.23 0.62 -10.29
C GLY A 789 -7.29 -0.59 -9.34
N GLY A 790 -7.36 -0.33 -8.04
CA GLY A 790 -7.56 -1.31 -6.96
C GLY A 790 -8.94 -1.17 -6.31
N ASP A 791 -9.00 -1.37 -5.01
CA ASP A 791 -10.19 -1.21 -4.18
C ASP A 791 -10.43 0.27 -3.85
N GLY A 792 -11.69 0.67 -3.59
CA GLY A 792 -11.96 2.00 -3.06
C GLY A 792 -11.30 2.18 -1.67
N MET A 793 -11.49 1.18 -0.80
CA MET A 793 -10.84 1.08 0.51
C MET A 793 -10.41 -0.36 0.80
N GLU A 794 -9.11 -0.59 1.01
CA GLU A 794 -8.51 -1.89 1.32
C GLU A 794 -8.10 -1.99 2.79
N PHE A 795 -8.60 -3.00 3.50
CA PHE A 795 -8.30 -3.29 4.91
C PHE A 795 -7.56 -4.63 5.05
N ASN A 796 -6.25 -4.57 5.27
CA ASN A 796 -5.46 -5.77 5.56
C ASN A 796 -5.74 -6.38 6.94
N ALA A 797 -6.25 -5.58 7.88
CA ALA A 797 -6.64 -6.02 9.22
C ALA A 797 -7.89 -5.28 9.70
N THR A 798 -8.62 -5.90 10.64
CA THR A 798 -9.87 -5.38 11.17
C THR A 798 -9.66 -4.06 11.92
N PRO A 799 -10.40 -2.98 11.58
CA PRO A 799 -10.33 -1.74 12.32
C PRO A 799 -10.98 -1.89 13.71
N ALA A 800 -10.49 -1.13 14.68
CA ALA A 800 -10.91 -1.20 16.08
C ALA A 800 -11.38 0.17 16.61
N GLY A 801 -11.95 0.16 17.82
CA GLY A 801 -12.46 1.39 18.46
C GLY A 801 -13.71 1.93 17.76
N THR A 802 -13.80 3.25 17.61
CA THR A 802 -14.91 3.90 16.92
C THR A 802 -14.65 3.93 15.42
N VAL A 803 -15.35 3.09 14.66
CA VAL A 803 -15.27 3.04 13.19
C VAL A 803 -16.58 3.59 12.63
N GLN A 804 -16.48 4.60 11.77
CA GLN A 804 -17.62 5.23 11.09
C GLN A 804 -17.29 5.40 9.61
N ILE A 805 -17.89 4.57 8.77
CA ILE A 805 -17.72 4.62 7.31
C ILE A 805 -19.13 4.77 6.73
N TYR A 806 -19.56 6.00 6.45
CA TYR A 806 -20.91 6.29 5.96
C TYR A 806 -20.94 7.55 5.11
N GLY A 807 -21.98 7.68 4.28
CA GLY A 807 -22.20 8.85 3.44
C GLY A 807 -21.25 8.97 2.26
N ASN A 808 -20.37 7.98 2.05
CA ASN A 808 -19.45 7.96 0.92
C ASN A 808 -20.13 7.40 -0.34
N ALA A 809 -19.62 7.77 -1.51
CA ALA A 809 -19.90 7.12 -2.78
C ALA A 809 -18.68 6.35 -3.28
N LEU A 810 -18.86 5.06 -3.56
CA LEU A 810 -17.84 4.14 -4.05
C LEU A 810 -18.28 3.66 -5.43
N ARG A 811 -17.56 4.06 -6.48
CA ARG A 811 -18.00 3.82 -7.87
C ARG A 811 -16.84 3.46 -8.77
N ALA A 812 -17.06 2.50 -9.67
CA ALA A 812 -16.16 2.21 -10.78
C ALA A 812 -14.70 1.97 -10.37
N ASN A 813 -14.47 1.50 -9.14
CA ASN A 813 -13.16 0.99 -8.74
C ASN A 813 -13.00 -0.39 -9.38
N THR A 814 -11.80 -0.71 -9.85
CA THR A 814 -11.56 -1.97 -10.58
C THR A 814 -11.63 -3.19 -9.64
N GLY A 815 -11.31 -2.99 -8.36
CA GLY A 815 -11.49 -3.93 -7.26
C GLY A 815 -12.90 -3.88 -6.65
N TYR A 816 -12.97 -4.00 -5.32
CA TYR A 816 -14.16 -3.77 -4.52
C TYR A 816 -14.22 -2.31 -4.06
N GLY A 817 -15.42 -1.76 -3.86
CA GLY A 817 -15.57 -0.48 -3.17
C GLY A 817 -14.97 -0.55 -1.77
N VAL A 818 -15.25 -1.63 -1.03
CA VAL A 818 -14.60 -1.92 0.26
C VAL A 818 -14.17 -3.38 0.31
N ASN A 819 -12.88 -3.59 0.54
CA ASN A 819 -12.31 -4.91 0.74
C ASN A 819 -11.78 -5.06 2.17
N ALA A 820 -12.30 -6.08 2.86
CA ALA A 820 -11.82 -6.51 4.17
C ALA A 820 -11.15 -7.89 4.04
N VAL A 821 -9.82 -7.91 3.98
CA VAL A 821 -9.01 -9.13 3.83
C VAL A 821 -9.16 -10.04 5.04
N SER A 822 -9.27 -9.46 6.25
CA SER A 822 -9.49 -10.21 7.48
C SER A 822 -10.35 -9.48 8.52
N GLY A 823 -11.35 -10.20 9.04
CA GLY A 823 -12.33 -9.74 10.02
C GLY A 823 -13.31 -8.69 9.48
N SER A 824 -14.14 -8.12 10.36
CA SER A 824 -15.36 -7.42 9.95
C SER A 824 -15.21 -5.90 9.89
N VAL A 825 -15.64 -5.30 8.78
CA VAL A 825 -15.70 -3.84 8.59
C VAL A 825 -17.17 -3.45 8.45
N VAL A 826 -17.62 -2.46 9.23
CA VAL A 826 -18.97 -1.91 9.12
C VAL A 826 -18.92 -0.63 8.29
N ALA A 827 -19.54 -0.67 7.11
CA ALA A 827 -19.60 0.37 6.09
C ALA A 827 -21.05 0.60 5.64
N GLU A 828 -21.93 0.85 6.59
CA GLU A 828 -23.34 1.17 6.35
C GLU A 828 -23.53 2.59 5.81
N TYR A 829 -24.64 2.79 5.13
CA TYR A 829 -25.09 4.03 4.51
C TYR A 829 -24.09 4.64 3.52
N ASN A 830 -23.39 3.79 2.75
CA ASN A 830 -22.60 4.20 1.59
C ASN A 830 -23.33 3.85 0.28
N GLU A 831 -23.01 4.61 -0.76
CA GLU A 831 -23.50 4.44 -2.12
C GLU A 831 -22.47 3.67 -2.96
N TRP A 832 -22.92 2.77 -3.83
CA TRP A 832 -22.06 1.76 -4.47
C TRP A 832 -22.10 1.78 -6.01
N GLY A 833 -22.61 2.85 -6.63
CA GLY A 833 -22.82 2.98 -8.06
C GLY A 833 -24.07 2.28 -8.60
N HIS A 834 -24.91 1.67 -7.73
CA HIS A 834 -26.13 0.97 -8.17
C HIS A 834 -27.21 0.91 -7.08
N ILE A 835 -28.48 0.96 -7.49
CA ILE A 835 -29.65 0.92 -6.58
C ILE A 835 -29.73 -0.36 -5.74
N ASP A 836 -29.41 -1.50 -6.33
CA ASP A 836 -29.38 -2.82 -5.66
C ASP A 836 -28.16 -3.02 -4.74
N GLY A 837 -27.34 -1.97 -4.55
CA GLY A 837 -26.20 -1.98 -3.64
C GLY A 837 -24.95 -2.61 -4.24
N PRO A 838 -23.97 -3.01 -3.41
CA PRO A 838 -22.64 -3.37 -3.88
C PRO A 838 -22.62 -4.58 -4.83
N ALA A 839 -23.54 -5.53 -4.71
CA ALA A 839 -23.55 -6.72 -5.56
C ALA A 839 -23.73 -6.42 -7.06
N SER A 840 -24.44 -5.34 -7.38
CA SER A 840 -24.66 -4.86 -8.76
C SER A 840 -23.81 -3.62 -9.08
N GLY A 841 -23.13 -3.08 -8.08
CA GLY A 841 -22.29 -1.90 -8.16
C GLY A 841 -20.82 -2.26 -7.93
N ASP A 842 -20.14 -1.48 -7.10
CA ASP A 842 -18.69 -1.52 -6.87
C ASP A 842 -18.22 -2.70 -6.01
N GLY A 843 -19.13 -3.53 -5.50
CA GLY A 843 -18.80 -4.74 -4.76
C GLY A 843 -18.25 -4.52 -3.35
N VAL A 844 -18.24 -5.62 -2.59
CA VAL A 844 -17.57 -5.72 -1.27
C VAL A 844 -16.99 -7.11 -1.07
N SER A 845 -15.99 -7.24 -0.20
CA SER A 845 -15.56 -8.56 0.28
C SER A 845 -16.58 -9.15 1.28
N GLY A 846 -16.53 -10.47 1.51
CA GLY A 846 -17.52 -11.19 2.32
C GLY A 846 -17.54 -10.86 3.82
N SER A 847 -16.63 -10.02 4.32
CA SER A 847 -16.56 -9.62 5.73
C SER A 847 -17.03 -8.17 5.97
N VAL A 848 -17.51 -7.49 4.93
CA VAL A 848 -18.01 -6.11 5.03
C VAL A 848 -19.51 -6.13 5.31
N ASP A 849 -19.93 -5.46 6.38
CA ASP A 849 -21.32 -5.17 6.69
C ASP A 849 -21.69 -3.82 6.08
N TYR A 850 -22.50 -3.84 5.02
CA TYR A 850 -22.85 -2.65 4.23
C TYR A 850 -24.35 -2.32 4.28
N ASP A 851 -25.16 -3.14 4.95
CA ASP A 851 -26.62 -3.00 4.98
C ASP A 851 -27.05 -2.27 6.27
N PRO A 852 -27.71 -1.10 6.18
CA PRO A 852 -28.31 -0.49 5.00
C PRO A 852 -27.31 0.20 4.06
N TRP A 853 -27.41 0.02 2.74
CA TRP A 853 -26.72 0.87 1.76
C TRP A 853 -27.62 2.01 1.28
N VAL A 854 -27.08 3.03 0.62
CA VAL A 854 -27.87 4.14 0.05
C VAL A 854 -27.69 4.26 -1.45
N PHE A 855 -28.66 4.86 -2.14
CA PHE A 855 -28.58 5.20 -3.55
C PHE A 855 -29.60 6.30 -3.87
N GLY A 856 -29.34 7.12 -4.88
CA GLY A 856 -30.28 8.15 -5.30
C GLY A 856 -30.03 8.67 -6.72
N ALA A 857 -30.99 8.47 -7.63
CA ALA A 857 -31.04 9.10 -8.95
C ALA A 857 -32.39 9.80 -9.12
N VAL A 858 -32.40 11.09 -9.45
CA VAL A 858 -33.61 11.93 -9.50
C VAL A 858 -33.94 12.27 -10.95
N TYR A 859 -35.21 12.20 -11.33
CA TYR A 859 -35.61 12.53 -12.70
C TYR A 859 -37.04 13.07 -12.79
N ALA A 860 -37.30 13.87 -13.82
CA ALA A 860 -38.64 14.30 -14.19
C ALA A 860 -39.30 13.25 -15.11
N ASP A 861 -40.63 13.11 -15.02
CA ASP A 861 -41.44 12.22 -15.86
C ASP A 861 -42.80 12.86 -16.16
N VAL A 862 -43.05 13.21 -17.42
CA VAL A 862 -44.29 13.85 -17.87
C VAL A 862 -45.37 12.81 -18.22
N VAL A 863 -46.59 12.98 -17.69
CA VAL A 863 -47.70 12.01 -17.82
C VAL A 863 -48.93 12.66 -18.49
N PRO A 864 -49.58 12.03 -19.51
CA PRO A 864 -49.35 10.69 -20.07
C PRO A 864 -48.29 10.64 -21.19
N ASP A 865 -47.77 9.43 -21.48
CA ASP A 865 -46.83 9.15 -22.58
C ASP A 865 -47.58 8.70 -23.86
N PRO A 866 -47.36 9.33 -25.05
CA PRO A 866 -46.46 10.45 -25.31
C PRO A 866 -46.97 11.77 -24.74
N ALA A 867 -46.06 12.52 -24.11
CA ALA A 867 -46.30 13.80 -23.45
C ALA A 867 -46.75 14.87 -24.45
N ARG A 868 -48.07 14.93 -24.69
CA ARG A 868 -48.75 15.94 -25.52
C ARG A 868 -49.92 16.52 -24.75
N VAL A 869 -50.01 17.84 -24.72
CA VAL A 869 -51.13 18.56 -24.09
C VAL A 869 -51.60 19.66 -25.02
N ARG A 870 -52.91 19.80 -25.20
CA ARG A 870 -53.48 20.93 -25.92
C ARG A 870 -53.30 22.22 -25.10
N GLU A 871 -53.00 23.32 -25.77
CA GLU A 871 -52.94 24.62 -25.10
C GLU A 871 -54.21 24.90 -24.27
N GLY A 872 -54.04 25.46 -23.08
CA GLY A 872 -55.10 25.68 -22.11
C GLY A 872 -55.47 24.48 -21.23
N GLU A 873 -55.05 23.25 -21.59
CA GLU A 873 -55.29 22.04 -20.80
C GLU A 873 -54.19 21.79 -19.75
N ASN A 874 -54.49 20.92 -18.79
CA ASN A 874 -53.59 20.55 -17.72
C ASN A 874 -52.84 19.26 -18.03
N VAL A 875 -51.62 19.15 -17.51
CA VAL A 875 -50.72 18.00 -17.63
C VAL A 875 -49.97 17.81 -16.32
N ASP A 876 -49.75 16.55 -15.94
CA ASP A 876 -49.02 16.22 -14.71
C ASP A 876 -47.56 15.89 -15.04
N VAL A 877 -46.65 16.34 -14.17
CA VAL A 877 -45.23 16.01 -14.20
C VAL A 877 -44.86 15.42 -12.84
N ASP A 878 -44.42 14.17 -12.84
CA ASP A 878 -43.92 13.48 -11.66
C ASP A 878 -42.40 13.69 -11.54
N ILE A 879 -41.95 14.26 -10.42
CA ILE A 879 -40.54 14.17 -10.03
C ILE A 879 -40.37 12.86 -9.27
N LYS A 880 -39.52 12.00 -9.79
CA LYS A 880 -39.27 10.65 -9.30
C LYS A 880 -37.84 10.50 -8.81
N VAL A 881 -37.65 9.50 -7.95
CA VAL A 881 -36.34 9.07 -7.51
C VAL A 881 -36.24 7.54 -7.54
N ASP A 882 -35.11 7.06 -8.02
CA ASP A 882 -34.64 5.70 -7.84
C ASP A 882 -33.71 5.70 -6.63
N THR A 883 -34.08 5.00 -5.56
CA THR A 883 -33.41 5.18 -4.27
C THR A 883 -33.35 3.93 -3.40
N ALA A 884 -32.36 3.90 -2.51
CA ALA A 884 -32.28 2.98 -1.38
C ALA A 884 -32.09 3.78 -0.07
N ASN A 885 -32.88 3.44 0.94
CA ASN A 885 -32.81 3.94 2.32
C ASN A 885 -32.95 5.47 2.49
N LEU A 886 -33.78 6.12 1.67
CA LEU A 886 -34.04 7.56 1.71
C LEU A 886 -34.92 8.00 2.89
N TYR A 887 -34.54 9.10 3.53
CA TYR A 887 -35.29 9.79 4.58
C TYR A 887 -35.64 11.24 4.26
N GLY A 888 -34.89 11.89 3.38
CA GLY A 888 -35.17 13.27 3.01
C GLY A 888 -34.67 13.60 1.61
N ALA A 889 -35.42 14.44 0.91
CA ALA A 889 -35.06 14.90 -0.42
C ALA A 889 -35.30 16.41 -0.53
N GLN A 890 -34.40 17.09 -1.22
CA GLN A 890 -34.50 18.49 -1.60
C GLN A 890 -34.11 18.63 -3.06
N PHE A 891 -34.85 19.43 -3.83
CA PHE A 891 -34.48 19.80 -5.19
C PHE A 891 -35.06 21.15 -5.60
N SER A 892 -34.53 21.69 -6.68
CA SER A 892 -35.09 22.86 -7.37
C SER A 892 -35.19 22.55 -8.86
N LEU A 893 -36.21 23.11 -9.51
CA LEU A 893 -36.36 23.01 -10.95
C LEU A 893 -36.79 24.34 -11.57
N THR A 894 -36.56 24.46 -12.87
CA THR A 894 -37.00 25.55 -13.72
C THR A 894 -37.88 25.07 -14.87
N PHE A 895 -38.79 25.94 -15.30
CA PHE A 895 -39.68 25.75 -16.44
C PHE A 895 -39.90 27.10 -17.14
N ASP A 896 -40.28 27.09 -18.42
CA ASP A 896 -40.57 28.32 -19.15
C ASP A 896 -41.95 28.89 -18.74
N PRO A 897 -42.02 30.04 -18.04
CA PRO A 897 -43.28 30.61 -17.58
C PRO A 897 -44.16 31.15 -18.73
N ALA A 898 -43.62 31.30 -19.95
CA ALA A 898 -44.41 31.64 -21.13
C ALA A 898 -45.16 30.42 -21.70
N LYS A 899 -44.73 29.19 -21.38
CA LYS A 899 -45.30 27.95 -21.91
C LYS A 899 -46.06 27.16 -20.86
N LEU A 900 -45.62 27.21 -19.61
CA LEU A 900 -46.18 26.42 -18.53
C LEU A 900 -46.47 27.27 -17.30
N LYS A 901 -47.52 26.91 -16.58
CA LYS A 901 -47.88 27.52 -15.31
C LYS A 901 -48.25 26.44 -14.31
N VAL A 902 -47.58 26.40 -13.16
CA VAL A 902 -47.96 25.49 -12.08
C VAL A 902 -49.34 25.88 -11.56
N VAL A 903 -50.29 24.96 -11.65
CA VAL A 903 -51.67 25.07 -11.16
C VAL A 903 -51.75 24.57 -9.72
N SER A 904 -51.20 23.37 -9.51
CA SER A 904 -51.17 22.71 -8.21
C SER A 904 -49.96 21.80 -8.12
N THR A 905 -49.59 21.50 -6.89
CA THR A 905 -48.59 20.48 -6.59
C THR A 905 -49.23 19.51 -5.62
N THR A 906 -49.16 18.24 -5.93
CA THR A 906 -49.58 17.18 -5.04
C THR A 906 -48.34 16.41 -4.64
N ASP A 907 -48.04 16.38 -3.36
CA ASP A 907 -47.17 15.34 -2.83
C ASP A 907 -47.93 14.01 -2.93
N SER A 908 -47.84 13.39 -4.10
CA SER A 908 -48.50 12.15 -4.47
C SER A 908 -47.77 10.92 -3.91
N GLY A 909 -46.61 11.10 -3.29
CA GLY A 909 -45.90 10.12 -2.46
C GLY A 909 -46.56 9.85 -1.11
N ALA A 910 -47.83 10.20 -0.94
CA ALA A 910 -48.63 10.24 0.28
C ALA A 910 -48.84 8.89 1.03
N GLY A 911 -48.13 7.82 0.66
CA GLY A 911 -47.98 6.63 1.50
C GLY A 911 -46.64 6.55 2.24
N TYR A 912 -45.59 7.17 1.71
CA TYR A 912 -44.24 7.06 2.25
C TYR A 912 -43.94 8.19 3.24
N PHE A 913 -43.92 9.47 2.84
CA PHE A 913 -43.50 10.56 3.73
C PHE A 913 -44.55 11.05 4.76
N LYS A 914 -45.72 10.38 4.88
CA LYS A 914 -46.79 10.79 5.81
C LYS A 914 -46.68 10.11 7.18
N GLY A 915 -46.16 10.86 8.15
CA GLY A 915 -46.10 10.45 9.55
C GLY A 915 -45.15 11.30 10.39
N SER A 916 -45.44 12.60 10.53
CA SER A 916 -44.70 13.58 11.36
C SER A 916 -43.28 14.01 10.94
N GLN A 917 -43.15 14.79 9.83
CA GLN A 917 -42.31 16.01 9.73
C GLN A 917 -42.34 16.71 8.34
N GLU A 918 -41.66 17.86 8.24
CA GLU A 918 -41.84 19.00 7.30
C GLU A 918 -41.69 18.67 5.81
N CYS A 919 -42.72 18.96 5.02
CA CYS A 919 -42.66 18.97 3.56
C CYS A 919 -43.20 20.30 3.05
N SER A 920 -42.48 20.94 2.14
CA SER A 920 -42.80 22.26 1.60
C SER A 920 -42.46 22.32 0.12
N THR A 921 -43.41 22.87 -0.64
CA THR A 921 -43.24 23.16 -2.05
C THR A 921 -43.55 24.63 -2.27
N THR A 922 -42.61 25.38 -2.85
CA THR A 922 -42.81 26.78 -3.21
C THR A 922 -42.50 26.96 -4.68
N TYR A 923 -43.42 27.57 -5.43
CA TYR A 923 -43.25 27.86 -6.85
C TYR A 923 -43.55 29.32 -7.16
N ASN A 924 -42.93 29.83 -8.23
CA ASN A 924 -43.14 31.17 -8.74
C ASN A 924 -43.37 31.10 -10.26
N ASN A 925 -44.62 31.24 -10.66
CA ASN A 925 -45.02 31.22 -12.08
C ASN A 925 -44.53 32.43 -12.89
N THR A 926 -44.05 33.50 -12.26
CA THR A 926 -43.45 34.63 -12.98
C THR A 926 -41.98 34.37 -13.30
N LEU A 927 -41.27 33.67 -12.41
CA LEU A 927 -39.85 33.35 -12.59
C LEU A 927 -39.63 31.97 -13.23
N GLY A 928 -40.65 31.12 -13.29
CA GLY A 928 -40.52 29.76 -13.82
C GLY A 928 -39.74 28.84 -12.89
N THR A 929 -39.88 28.97 -11.58
CA THR A 929 -39.08 28.22 -10.59
C THR A 929 -39.96 27.44 -9.62
N LEU A 930 -39.53 26.25 -9.21
CA LEU A 930 -40.11 25.48 -8.12
C LEU A 930 -39.02 24.91 -7.22
N THR A 931 -39.26 24.93 -5.90
CA THR A 931 -38.39 24.34 -4.89
C THR A 931 -39.19 23.39 -4.02
N PHE A 932 -38.60 22.25 -3.69
CA PHE A 932 -39.19 21.20 -2.87
C PHE A 932 -38.20 20.76 -1.81
N HIS A 933 -38.69 20.53 -0.59
CA HIS A 933 -38.00 19.71 0.40
C HIS A 933 -39.03 18.93 1.23
N CYS A 934 -38.65 17.72 1.62
CA CYS A 934 -39.49 16.87 2.45
C CYS A 934 -38.60 15.92 3.27
N SER A 935 -39.03 15.61 4.50
CA SER A 935 -38.27 14.76 5.43
C SER A 935 -39.18 13.81 6.19
N ARG A 936 -38.61 12.68 6.61
CA ARG A 936 -39.27 11.66 7.44
C ARG A 936 -38.86 11.78 8.91
N GLY A 937 -39.70 11.29 9.81
CA GLY A 937 -39.33 11.13 11.22
C GLY A 937 -38.35 9.98 11.40
N GLY A 938 -37.47 10.05 12.41
CA GLY A 938 -36.42 9.03 12.64
C GLY A 938 -36.91 7.62 13.01
N THR A 939 -38.22 7.43 13.25
CA THR A 939 -38.84 6.12 13.51
C THR A 939 -39.55 5.53 12.29
N ASP A 940 -39.59 6.28 11.18
CA ASP A 940 -40.28 5.86 9.98
C ASP A 940 -39.47 4.83 9.20
N THR A 941 -40.12 3.96 8.42
CA THR A 941 -39.40 3.06 7.50
C THR A 941 -38.75 3.86 6.37
N ALA A 942 -37.49 3.57 6.07
CA ALA A 942 -36.76 4.19 4.96
C ALA A 942 -37.46 3.92 3.62
N VAL A 943 -37.34 4.86 2.67
CA VAL A 943 -37.90 4.69 1.32
C VAL A 943 -36.86 4.05 0.42
N SER A 944 -37.22 2.92 -0.19
CA SER A 944 -36.40 2.24 -1.19
C SER A 944 -37.29 1.79 -2.35
N GLY A 945 -36.79 1.92 -3.58
CA GLY A 945 -37.48 1.52 -4.80
C GLY A 945 -37.09 2.36 -6.01
N SER A 946 -37.43 1.86 -7.20
CA SER A 946 -37.33 2.60 -8.46
C SER A 946 -38.68 3.26 -8.79
N GLY A 947 -38.63 4.45 -9.39
CA GLY A 947 -39.81 5.22 -9.78
C GLY A 947 -40.59 5.80 -8.60
N VAL A 948 -39.95 6.00 -7.45
CA VAL A 948 -40.60 6.56 -6.26
C VAL A 948 -40.96 8.01 -6.56
N LYS A 949 -42.26 8.31 -6.59
CA LYS A 949 -42.75 9.67 -6.81
C LYS A 949 -42.50 10.55 -5.57
N LEU A 950 -41.72 11.61 -5.73
CA LEU A 950 -41.48 12.63 -4.72
C LEU A 950 -42.53 13.75 -4.77
N LEU A 951 -42.91 14.19 -5.97
CA LEU A 951 -43.83 15.29 -6.17
C LEU A 951 -44.52 15.16 -7.54
N THR A 952 -45.84 15.30 -7.58
CA THR A 952 -46.58 15.54 -8.84
C THR A 952 -46.87 17.03 -8.96
N ILE A 953 -46.53 17.61 -10.10
CA ILE A 953 -46.75 19.00 -10.44
C ILE A 953 -47.76 19.04 -11.58
N THR A 954 -48.92 19.63 -11.34
CA THR A 954 -49.91 19.88 -12.40
C THR A 954 -49.60 21.22 -13.03
N PHE A 955 -49.17 21.20 -14.29
CA PHE A 955 -49.01 22.40 -15.11
C PHE A 955 -50.25 22.62 -15.97
N GLN A 956 -50.58 23.89 -16.23
CA GLN A 956 -51.43 24.27 -17.35
C GLN A 956 -50.53 24.73 -18.49
N ALA A 957 -50.73 24.14 -19.67
CA ALA A 957 -50.11 24.63 -20.89
C ALA A 957 -50.69 26.01 -21.23
N GLN A 958 -49.81 27.01 -21.30
CA GLN A 958 -50.22 28.37 -21.69
C GLN A 958 -50.57 28.41 -23.18
N GLU A 959 -51.41 29.37 -23.55
CA GLU A 959 -51.74 29.63 -24.95
C GLU A 959 -50.47 29.94 -25.74
N ILE A 960 -50.31 29.28 -26.89
CA ILE A 960 -49.24 29.48 -27.82
C ILE A 960 -49.82 30.08 -29.11
N THR A 961 -49.19 31.12 -29.66
CA THR A 961 -49.58 31.61 -30.99
C THR A 961 -49.09 30.61 -32.04
N GLY A 962 -50.01 29.78 -32.54
CA GLY A 962 -49.82 28.96 -33.73
C GLY A 962 -49.22 27.60 -33.49
N THR A 963 -48.08 27.33 -34.11
CA THR A 963 -47.49 26.00 -34.22
C THR A 963 -47.14 25.39 -32.86
N SER A 964 -47.46 24.10 -32.70
CA SER A 964 -47.05 23.27 -31.56
C SER A 964 -45.57 23.48 -31.15
N THR A 965 -45.28 23.52 -29.84
CA THR A 965 -43.93 23.78 -29.28
C THR A 965 -43.56 22.82 -28.15
N THR A 966 -42.27 22.69 -27.84
CA THR A 966 -41.76 21.88 -26.73
C THR A 966 -41.47 22.75 -25.49
N ALA A 967 -41.86 22.27 -24.32
CA ALA A 967 -41.48 22.81 -23.02
C ALA A 967 -40.60 21.81 -22.27
N THR A 968 -39.60 22.29 -21.52
CA THR A 968 -38.67 21.47 -20.74
C THR A 968 -38.90 21.69 -19.25
N ILE A 969 -38.76 20.62 -18.47
CA ILE A 969 -38.69 20.64 -17.01
C ILE A 969 -37.24 20.36 -16.62
N ASP A 970 -36.53 21.39 -16.16
CA ASP A 970 -35.08 21.39 -15.94
C ASP A 970 -34.78 21.29 -14.44
N LEU A 971 -34.21 20.18 -14.00
CA LEU A 971 -33.81 19.93 -12.61
C LEU A 971 -32.40 20.47 -12.36
N ASP A 972 -32.28 21.39 -11.41
CA ASP A 972 -30.97 21.95 -11.03
C ASP A 972 -30.18 20.92 -10.19
N ALA A 973 -29.33 20.15 -10.86
CA ALA A 973 -28.51 19.10 -10.25
C ALA A 973 -27.70 19.60 -9.04
N SER A 974 -27.20 20.85 -9.09
CA SER A 974 -26.41 21.44 -8.00
C SER A 974 -27.23 21.68 -6.72
N LYS A 975 -28.56 21.69 -6.83
CA LYS A 975 -29.51 21.90 -5.73
C LYS A 975 -30.26 20.64 -5.31
N VAL A 976 -29.95 19.49 -5.92
CA VAL A 976 -30.46 18.20 -5.46
C VAL A 976 -29.64 17.75 -4.24
N ARG A 977 -30.33 17.41 -3.15
CA ARG A 977 -29.74 16.80 -1.96
C ARG A 977 -30.65 15.68 -1.48
N LEU A 978 -30.06 14.55 -1.18
CA LEU A 978 -30.74 13.37 -0.65
C LEU A 978 -30.08 12.99 0.67
N GLY A 979 -30.87 12.50 1.62
CA GLY A 979 -30.39 12.15 2.95
C GLY A 979 -31.03 10.88 3.50
N ALA A 980 -30.23 10.04 4.14
CA ALA A 980 -30.67 8.85 4.86
C ALA A 980 -30.88 9.15 6.35
N LEU A 981 -31.17 8.11 7.14
CA LEU A 981 -31.41 8.22 8.58
C LEU A 981 -30.23 8.93 9.27
N GLY A 982 -30.54 9.83 10.21
CA GLY A 982 -29.52 10.58 10.94
C GLY A 982 -28.86 11.72 10.15
N GLY A 983 -29.33 12.00 8.92
CA GLY A 983 -28.78 13.05 8.07
C GLY A 983 -27.53 12.63 7.30
N VAL A 984 -27.31 11.33 7.13
CA VAL A 984 -26.22 10.80 6.28
C VAL A 984 -26.45 11.22 4.82
N ASN A 985 -25.42 11.76 4.17
CA ASN A 985 -25.48 12.19 2.79
C ASN A 985 -25.75 10.99 1.86
N ILE A 986 -26.57 11.20 0.83
CA ILE A 986 -26.69 10.28 -0.30
C ILE A 986 -26.18 11.01 -1.53
N TYR A 987 -25.05 10.56 -2.07
CA TYR A 987 -24.54 11.06 -3.34
C TYR A 987 -25.55 10.78 -4.45
N VAL A 988 -25.89 11.83 -5.19
CA VAL A 988 -26.82 11.73 -6.31
C VAL A 988 -26.07 11.15 -7.50
N ASP A 989 -26.49 9.98 -7.94
CA ASP A 989 -25.93 9.29 -9.10
C ASP A 989 -26.18 10.08 -10.39
N SER A 990 -27.44 10.43 -10.63
CA SER A 990 -27.86 11.15 -11.83
C SER A 990 -29.06 12.06 -11.56
N VAL A 991 -29.15 13.12 -12.36
CA VAL A 991 -30.27 14.06 -12.40
C VAL A 991 -30.70 14.22 -13.85
N THR A 992 -31.93 13.84 -14.19
CA THR A 992 -32.40 13.79 -15.58
C THR A 992 -33.68 14.62 -15.79
N ASP A 993 -33.65 15.49 -16.80
CA ASP A 993 -34.76 16.35 -17.22
C ASP A 993 -35.79 15.60 -18.09
N ASP A 994 -36.95 16.22 -18.32
CA ASP A 994 -37.96 15.71 -19.26
C ASP A 994 -38.66 16.84 -20.05
N THR A 995 -39.38 16.50 -21.12
CA THR A 995 -39.99 17.44 -22.07
C THR A 995 -41.44 17.09 -22.41
N LEU A 996 -42.21 18.12 -22.79
CA LEU A 996 -43.62 18.05 -23.13
C LEU A 996 -43.91 18.82 -24.42
N THR A 997 -44.73 18.28 -25.31
CA THR A 997 -45.22 19.01 -26.49
C THR A 997 -46.56 19.68 -26.20
N ILE A 998 -46.62 21.01 -26.31
CA ILE A 998 -47.85 21.80 -26.27
C ILE A 998 -48.40 21.90 -27.69
N LEU A 999 -49.63 21.43 -27.89
CA LEU A 999 -50.32 21.44 -29.17
C LEU A 999 -51.06 22.76 -29.39
N GLY A 1000 -50.76 23.39 -30.51
CA GLY A 1000 -51.42 24.62 -30.95
C GLY A 1000 -52.82 24.37 -31.46
N THR A 1001 -53.58 25.46 -31.61
CA THR A 1001 -54.85 25.45 -32.31
C THR A 1001 -54.79 26.18 -33.65
N THR A 1002 -55.48 25.62 -34.63
CA THR A 1002 -55.63 26.13 -36.00
C THR A 1002 -57.06 26.56 -36.25
N THR A 1003 -57.22 27.77 -36.80
CA THR A 1003 -58.50 28.15 -37.42
C THR A 1003 -58.59 27.53 -38.82
N VAL A 1004 -59.50 26.58 -39.04
CA VAL A 1004 -59.75 25.97 -40.35
C VAL A 1004 -60.97 26.59 -41.00
N SER A 1005 -60.89 26.98 -42.26
CA SER A 1005 -62.01 27.61 -43.00
C SER A 1005 -62.14 27.04 -44.40
N GLY A 1006 -63.29 27.20 -45.03
CA GLY A 1006 -63.49 26.78 -46.41
C GLY A 1006 -64.81 27.28 -46.97
N VAL A 1007 -65.10 26.86 -48.21
CA VAL A 1007 -66.33 27.22 -48.92
C VAL A 1007 -66.95 25.97 -49.52
N VAL A 1008 -68.27 25.84 -49.39
CA VAL A 1008 -69.08 24.82 -50.07
C VAL A 1008 -70.01 25.51 -51.06
N ASP A 1009 -69.95 25.10 -52.32
CA ASP A 1009 -70.78 25.61 -53.41
C ASP A 1009 -71.87 24.57 -53.73
N LEU A 1010 -73.13 24.95 -53.59
CA LEU A 1010 -74.27 24.08 -53.86
C LEU A 1010 -74.65 24.24 -55.33
N GLN A 1011 -74.31 23.23 -56.14
CA GLN A 1011 -74.44 23.32 -57.58
C GLN A 1011 -75.88 23.66 -58.01
N GLY A 1012 -76.01 24.77 -58.73
CA GLY A 1012 -77.30 25.23 -59.26
C GLY A 1012 -78.05 26.19 -58.35
N ARG A 1013 -77.51 26.55 -57.18
CA ARG A 1013 -78.10 27.55 -56.27
C ARG A 1013 -77.25 28.82 -56.24
N ASP A 1014 -77.93 29.96 -56.08
CA ASP A 1014 -77.28 31.26 -55.80
C ASP A 1014 -77.05 31.49 -54.29
N ASN A 1015 -77.61 30.61 -53.45
CA ASN A 1015 -77.51 30.66 -51.99
C ASN A 1015 -77.09 29.29 -51.46
N ASP A 1016 -75.84 29.22 -51.02
CA ASP A 1016 -75.14 27.99 -50.62
C ASP A 1016 -75.34 27.63 -49.13
N SER A 1017 -76.32 28.25 -48.47
CA SER A 1017 -76.59 27.96 -47.07
C SER A 1017 -77.23 26.60 -46.85
N GLY A 1018 -76.82 25.95 -45.75
CA GLY A 1018 -77.46 24.76 -45.22
C GLY A 1018 -76.62 23.48 -45.25
N ALA A 1019 -75.47 23.46 -45.94
CA ALA A 1019 -74.59 22.29 -45.93
C ALA A 1019 -73.92 22.12 -44.57
N VAL A 1020 -73.87 20.91 -44.05
CA VAL A 1020 -73.25 20.57 -42.77
C VAL A 1020 -71.84 20.06 -43.04
N VAL A 1021 -70.84 20.72 -42.47
CA VAL A 1021 -69.43 20.32 -42.51
C VAL A 1021 -69.06 19.72 -41.15
N ASP A 1022 -68.68 18.45 -41.12
CA ASP A 1022 -68.39 17.66 -39.93
C ASP A 1022 -66.96 17.07 -39.96
N PRO A 1023 -66.01 17.59 -39.18
CA PRO A 1023 -64.71 16.97 -38.96
C PRO A 1023 -64.80 15.92 -37.85
N LEU A 1024 -64.60 14.65 -38.20
CA LEU A 1024 -64.51 13.57 -37.21
C LEU A 1024 -63.29 13.73 -36.30
N ALA A 1025 -63.38 13.25 -35.06
CA ALA A 1025 -62.30 13.23 -34.05
C ALA A 1025 -60.89 12.96 -34.63
N GLY A 1026 -59.93 13.77 -34.20
CA GLY A 1026 -58.54 13.69 -34.63
C GLY A 1026 -57.87 12.36 -34.26
N VAL A 1027 -56.98 11.86 -35.11
CA VAL A 1027 -56.43 10.49 -34.97
C VAL A 1027 -55.37 10.37 -33.87
N THR A 1028 -54.60 11.42 -33.59
CA THR A 1028 -53.42 11.34 -32.71
C THR A 1028 -53.69 11.86 -31.30
N TYR A 1029 -54.44 12.95 -31.18
CA TYR A 1029 -54.82 13.55 -29.90
C TYR A 1029 -56.26 13.23 -29.51
N GLY A 1030 -57.16 13.05 -30.49
CA GLY A 1030 -58.55 12.69 -30.23
C GLY A 1030 -59.51 13.86 -30.00
N TYR A 1031 -59.12 15.09 -30.34
CA TYR A 1031 -60.03 16.24 -30.23
C TYR A 1031 -61.17 16.12 -31.26
N ASP A 1032 -62.42 16.23 -30.80
CA ASP A 1032 -63.65 16.04 -31.61
C ASP A 1032 -64.44 17.36 -31.73
N PRO A 1033 -64.27 18.14 -32.81
CA PRO A 1033 -64.95 19.41 -33.00
C PRO A 1033 -66.42 19.21 -33.40
N SER A 1034 -67.31 20.11 -32.99
CA SER A 1034 -68.71 20.05 -33.42
C SER A 1034 -68.89 20.43 -34.90
N PRO A 1035 -69.82 19.79 -35.64
CA PRO A 1035 -70.14 20.17 -37.02
C PRO A 1035 -70.64 21.61 -37.14
N VAL A 1036 -70.43 22.23 -38.31
CA VAL A 1036 -70.90 23.59 -38.61
C VAL A 1036 -71.73 23.62 -39.88
N THR A 1037 -72.68 24.53 -39.99
CA THR A 1037 -73.53 24.69 -41.19
C THR A 1037 -73.11 25.92 -41.99
N THR A 1038 -73.08 25.82 -43.33
CA THR A 1038 -72.65 26.89 -44.22
C THR A 1038 -73.62 28.06 -44.26
N GLY A 1039 -73.07 29.28 -44.38
CA GLY A 1039 -73.83 30.50 -44.63
C GLY A 1039 -74.21 30.69 -46.12
N PRO A 1040 -74.87 31.80 -46.49
CA PRO A 1040 -75.38 32.00 -47.86
C PRO A 1040 -74.35 31.99 -48.99
N TRP A 1041 -73.06 32.17 -48.66
CA TRP A 1041 -71.93 32.12 -49.60
C TRP A 1041 -71.13 30.83 -49.47
N GLY A 1042 -71.64 29.82 -48.77
CA GLY A 1042 -70.98 28.52 -48.64
C GLY A 1042 -69.88 28.48 -47.58
N THR A 1043 -69.56 29.63 -46.98
CA THR A 1043 -68.45 29.77 -46.04
C THR A 1043 -68.70 29.01 -44.75
N TYR A 1044 -67.69 28.29 -44.27
CA TYR A 1044 -67.63 27.66 -42.95
C TYR A 1044 -66.28 27.92 -42.28
N SER A 1045 -66.25 27.82 -40.95
CA SER A 1045 -65.02 27.96 -40.17
C SER A 1045 -65.08 27.21 -38.83
N PHE A 1046 -63.98 26.58 -38.45
CA PHE A 1046 -63.69 26.02 -37.14
C PHE A 1046 -62.57 26.85 -36.51
N SER A 1047 -62.84 27.54 -35.40
CA SER A 1047 -61.88 28.52 -34.86
C SER A 1047 -60.71 27.90 -34.09
N ASN A 1048 -60.86 26.70 -33.51
CA ASN A 1048 -59.90 26.14 -32.55
C ASN A 1048 -59.66 24.63 -32.76
N MET A 1049 -59.37 24.22 -34.00
CA MET A 1049 -59.01 22.82 -34.26
C MET A 1049 -57.62 22.54 -33.70
N THR A 1050 -57.42 21.41 -33.01
CA THR A 1050 -56.10 21.06 -32.45
C THR A 1050 -55.19 20.57 -33.56
N ASP A 1051 -53.88 20.85 -33.49
CA ASP A 1051 -52.89 20.26 -34.41
C ASP A 1051 -52.98 18.70 -34.39
N ASP A 1052 -53.64 18.13 -35.40
CA ASP A 1052 -53.94 16.70 -35.54
C ASP A 1052 -54.40 16.36 -36.98
N THR A 1053 -54.68 15.09 -37.26
CA THR A 1053 -55.24 14.64 -38.54
C THR A 1053 -56.72 14.31 -38.40
N TYR A 1054 -57.57 14.93 -39.24
CA TYR A 1054 -59.05 14.85 -39.21
C TYR A 1054 -59.61 14.28 -40.52
N THR A 1055 -60.81 13.68 -40.47
CA THR A 1055 -61.60 13.36 -41.68
C THR A 1055 -62.81 14.29 -41.73
N PHE A 1056 -62.90 15.15 -42.73
CA PHE A 1056 -64.04 16.04 -42.96
C PHE A 1056 -65.08 15.38 -43.83
N LYS A 1057 -66.36 15.53 -43.46
CA LYS A 1057 -67.54 15.18 -44.24
C LYS A 1057 -68.40 16.41 -44.49
N ILE A 1058 -69.02 16.52 -45.65
CA ILE A 1058 -69.87 17.64 -46.04
C ILE A 1058 -71.16 17.08 -46.62
N GLU A 1059 -72.29 17.39 -46.00
CA GLU A 1059 -73.58 16.77 -46.31
C GLU A 1059 -74.69 17.83 -46.48
N MET A 1060 -75.62 17.61 -47.42
CA MET A 1060 -76.77 18.49 -47.62
C MET A 1060 -77.91 17.79 -48.34
N ALA A 1061 -79.12 17.81 -47.77
CA ALA A 1061 -80.30 17.24 -48.41
C ALA A 1061 -80.52 17.77 -49.83
N ARG A 1062 -80.81 16.86 -50.78
CA ARG A 1062 -80.91 17.07 -52.25
C ARG A 1062 -79.57 16.98 -53.02
N TYR A 1063 -78.45 16.80 -52.33
CA TYR A 1063 -77.10 16.84 -52.90
C TYR A 1063 -76.30 15.61 -52.47
N LEU A 1064 -75.33 15.20 -53.31
CA LEU A 1064 -74.39 14.15 -52.93
C LEU A 1064 -73.31 14.67 -51.97
N ASP A 1065 -73.01 13.89 -50.94
CA ASP A 1065 -72.02 14.22 -49.91
C ASP A 1065 -70.57 14.24 -50.43
N ALA A 1066 -69.69 14.99 -49.75
CA ALA A 1066 -68.24 15.00 -49.98
C ALA A 1066 -67.46 14.59 -48.72
N SER A 1067 -66.30 13.94 -48.85
CA SER A 1067 -65.42 13.65 -47.70
C SER A 1067 -63.93 13.60 -48.04
N ALA A 1068 -63.05 13.97 -47.09
CA ALA A 1068 -61.60 13.92 -47.25
C ALA A 1068 -60.81 13.96 -45.91
N VAL A 1069 -59.57 13.43 -45.92
CA VAL A 1069 -58.65 13.46 -44.76
C VAL A 1069 -57.71 14.67 -44.84
N VAL A 1070 -57.56 15.41 -43.75
CA VAL A 1070 -56.79 16.66 -43.66
C VAL A 1070 -55.88 16.65 -42.43
N VAL A 1071 -54.60 16.96 -42.60
CA VAL A 1071 -53.68 17.26 -41.50
C VAL A 1071 -53.81 18.73 -41.14
N VAL A 1072 -54.41 19.01 -39.98
CA VAL A 1072 -54.62 20.36 -39.47
C VAL A 1072 -53.39 20.77 -38.67
N SER A 1073 -52.78 21.88 -39.05
CA SER A 1073 -51.66 22.47 -38.30
C SER A 1073 -51.48 23.96 -38.59
N GLY A 1074 -50.88 24.69 -37.64
CA GLY A 1074 -50.50 26.10 -37.77
C GLY A 1074 -51.59 27.07 -37.30
N ASP A 1075 -51.43 28.37 -37.56
CA ASP A 1075 -52.37 29.40 -37.09
C ASP A 1075 -53.72 29.37 -37.82
N THR A 1076 -53.69 29.30 -39.15
CA THR A 1076 -54.89 29.36 -39.99
C THR A 1076 -54.70 28.48 -41.22
N MET A 1077 -55.72 27.70 -41.54
CA MET A 1077 -55.78 26.83 -42.71
C MET A 1077 -57.07 27.13 -43.48
N THR A 1078 -56.96 27.26 -44.81
CA THR A 1078 -58.13 27.40 -45.69
C THR A 1078 -58.17 26.20 -46.63
N LEU A 1079 -59.23 25.41 -46.54
CA LEU A 1079 -59.49 24.28 -47.41
C LEU A 1079 -60.04 24.76 -48.75
N ASN A 1080 -59.65 24.06 -49.81
CA ASN A 1080 -60.15 24.31 -51.16
C ASN A 1080 -61.67 24.14 -51.21
N LYS A 1081 -62.32 24.90 -52.12
CA LYS A 1081 -63.78 24.88 -52.28
C LYS A 1081 -64.30 23.48 -52.61
N ALA A 1082 -65.28 23.00 -51.84
CA ALA A 1082 -66.06 21.80 -52.17
C ALA A 1082 -67.26 22.21 -53.02
N ILE A 1083 -67.61 21.44 -54.05
CA ILE A 1083 -68.86 21.64 -54.80
C ILE A 1083 -69.73 20.43 -54.49
N LEU A 1084 -70.89 20.63 -53.86
CA LEU A 1084 -71.87 19.56 -53.70
C LEU A 1084 -72.73 19.49 -54.96
N LEU A 1085 -72.79 18.30 -55.56
CA LEU A 1085 -73.51 18.04 -56.79
C LEU A 1085 -75.00 17.80 -56.50
N GLY A 1086 -75.86 18.61 -57.10
CA GLY A 1086 -77.31 18.55 -56.87
C GLY A 1086 -77.97 17.42 -57.66
N GLY A 1087 -78.95 16.74 -57.04
CA GLY A 1087 -79.76 15.73 -57.72
C GLY A 1087 -80.20 14.55 -56.88
N ASP A 1088 -79.65 14.35 -55.68
CA ASP A 1088 -80.02 13.24 -54.79
C ASP A 1088 -81.22 13.64 -53.93
N VAL A 1089 -82.39 13.71 -54.56
CA VAL A 1089 -83.60 14.27 -53.95
C VAL A 1089 -84.32 13.29 -53.04
N ASN A 1090 -83.93 12.01 -53.10
CA ASN A 1090 -84.45 10.95 -52.25
C ASN A 1090 -83.51 10.54 -51.11
N ASP A 1091 -82.30 11.12 -51.04
CA ASP A 1091 -81.31 10.91 -49.97
C ASP A 1091 -80.77 9.47 -49.97
N SER A 1092 -80.43 8.95 -51.15
CA SER A 1092 -79.96 7.58 -51.34
C SER A 1092 -78.44 7.45 -51.53
N ASP A 1093 -77.72 8.57 -51.49
CA ASP A 1093 -76.29 8.70 -51.80
C ASP A 1093 -75.95 8.29 -53.24
N GLU A 1094 -76.93 8.27 -54.14
CA GLU A 1094 -76.76 7.99 -55.57
C GLU A 1094 -77.81 8.74 -56.38
N ILE A 1095 -77.40 9.48 -57.41
CA ILE A 1095 -78.35 10.17 -58.30
C ILE A 1095 -78.77 9.22 -59.42
N ASP A 1096 -79.99 8.70 -59.36
CA ASP A 1096 -80.46 7.72 -60.33
C ASP A 1096 -81.83 8.05 -60.95
N ILE A 1097 -82.39 7.10 -61.71
CA ILE A 1097 -83.66 7.33 -62.42
C ILE A 1097 -84.82 7.60 -61.46
N THR A 1098 -84.73 7.16 -60.21
CA THR A 1098 -85.75 7.40 -59.19
C THR A 1098 -85.74 8.85 -58.73
N ASP A 1099 -84.57 9.48 -58.59
CA ASP A 1099 -84.44 10.92 -58.35
C ASP A 1099 -84.99 11.73 -59.51
N LEU A 1100 -84.53 11.43 -60.73
CA LEU A 1100 -84.99 12.12 -61.93
C LEU A 1100 -86.50 11.94 -62.14
N SER A 1101 -87.04 10.75 -61.84
CA SER A 1101 -88.48 10.48 -61.91
C SER A 1101 -89.24 11.24 -60.83
N SER A 1102 -88.66 11.38 -59.63
CA SER A 1102 -89.21 12.17 -58.53
C SER A 1102 -89.35 13.64 -58.92
N ILE A 1103 -88.28 14.21 -59.50
CA ILE A 1103 -88.26 15.59 -60.01
C ILE A 1103 -89.28 15.75 -61.15
N GLY A 1104 -89.22 14.86 -62.15
CA GLY A 1104 -90.17 14.86 -63.27
C GLY A 1104 -91.63 14.74 -62.83
N GLY A 1105 -91.90 14.06 -61.71
CA GLY A 1105 -93.23 13.91 -61.12
C GLY A 1105 -93.86 15.23 -60.64
N LYS A 1106 -93.07 16.27 -60.44
CA LYS A 1106 -93.53 17.62 -60.04
C LYS A 1106 -93.27 18.70 -61.09
N PHE A 1107 -92.93 18.30 -62.32
CA PHE A 1107 -92.52 19.22 -63.36
C PHE A 1107 -93.59 20.26 -63.70
N GLY A 1108 -93.22 21.54 -63.63
CA GLY A 1108 -94.08 22.70 -63.84
C GLY A 1108 -94.84 23.17 -62.60
N GLU A 1109 -94.64 22.55 -61.43
CA GLU A 1109 -95.29 22.96 -60.18
C GLU A 1109 -94.54 24.12 -59.50
N THR A 1110 -95.27 25.18 -59.13
CA THR A 1110 -94.78 26.16 -58.16
C THR A 1110 -94.84 25.55 -56.76
N VAL A 1111 -93.69 25.42 -56.11
CA VAL A 1111 -93.55 24.68 -54.85
C VAL A 1111 -92.90 25.53 -53.77
N ASN A 1112 -92.98 25.06 -52.52
CA ASN A 1112 -92.11 25.56 -51.46
C ASN A 1112 -90.81 24.75 -51.48
N PRO A 1113 -89.68 25.34 -51.89
CA PRO A 1113 -88.42 24.61 -52.05
C PRO A 1113 -87.88 24.09 -50.71
N ALA A 1114 -88.25 24.72 -49.59
CA ALA A 1114 -87.84 24.30 -48.25
C ALA A 1114 -88.30 22.87 -47.92
N THR A 1115 -89.47 22.46 -48.43
CA THR A 1115 -90.10 21.17 -48.14
C THR A 1115 -90.22 20.27 -49.37
N THR A 1116 -89.70 20.71 -50.51
CA THR A 1116 -89.82 19.99 -51.79
C THR A 1116 -88.43 19.75 -52.35
N PRO A 1117 -87.85 18.55 -52.14
CA PRO A 1117 -86.47 18.27 -52.53
C PRO A 1117 -86.23 18.28 -54.05
N GLN A 1118 -87.31 18.15 -54.83
CA GLN A 1118 -87.29 18.14 -56.29
C GLN A 1118 -86.98 19.51 -56.93
N ASP A 1119 -87.13 20.59 -56.18
CA ASP A 1119 -86.69 21.93 -56.55
C ASP A 1119 -85.27 22.11 -55.99
N ILE A 1120 -84.28 21.71 -56.80
CA ILE A 1120 -82.86 21.61 -56.43
C ILE A 1120 -82.22 22.98 -56.45
N ASN A 1121 -82.55 23.80 -57.45
CA ASN A 1121 -82.04 25.16 -57.62
C ASN A 1121 -82.70 26.17 -56.64
N TYR A 1122 -83.77 25.76 -55.96
CA TYR A 1122 -84.44 26.48 -54.88
C TYR A 1122 -85.13 27.78 -55.36
N ASP A 1123 -85.60 27.83 -56.61
CA ASP A 1123 -86.23 29.04 -57.19
C ASP A 1123 -87.76 29.11 -56.98
N GLY A 1124 -88.36 28.04 -56.46
CA GLY A 1124 -89.79 27.92 -56.18
C GLY A 1124 -90.60 27.32 -57.33
N LEU A 1125 -89.97 26.87 -58.41
CA LEU A 1125 -90.60 26.21 -59.55
C LEU A 1125 -89.79 24.98 -59.96
N VAL A 1126 -90.39 23.79 -59.86
CA VAL A 1126 -89.74 22.59 -60.42
C VAL A 1126 -89.83 22.66 -61.94
N ASP A 1127 -88.72 22.88 -62.64
CA ASP A 1127 -88.71 22.97 -64.10
C ASP A 1127 -87.57 22.20 -64.76
N ILE A 1128 -87.22 22.57 -66.00
CA ILE A 1128 -86.17 21.88 -66.76
C ILE A 1128 -84.78 22.10 -66.15
N LEU A 1129 -84.58 23.16 -65.37
CA LEU A 1129 -83.30 23.48 -64.75
C LEU A 1129 -82.97 22.49 -63.63
N ASP A 1130 -83.95 22.09 -62.81
CA ASP A 1130 -83.76 21.06 -61.77
C ASP A 1130 -83.47 19.70 -62.36
N LEU A 1131 -84.25 19.31 -63.39
CA LEU A 1131 -84.08 18.00 -64.02
C LEU A 1131 -82.73 17.91 -64.74
N VAL A 1132 -82.25 18.98 -65.37
CA VAL A 1132 -80.93 19.02 -66.03
C VAL A 1132 -79.80 19.05 -65.01
N LEU A 1133 -79.96 19.72 -63.87
CA LEU A 1133 -79.00 19.67 -62.75
C LEU A 1133 -78.82 18.24 -62.26
N ALA A 1134 -79.91 17.54 -61.91
CA ALA A 1134 -79.84 16.15 -61.49
C ALA A 1134 -79.31 15.21 -62.60
N ALA A 1135 -79.81 15.36 -63.83
CA ALA A 1135 -79.37 14.52 -64.96
C ALA A 1135 -77.89 14.72 -65.32
N GLY A 1136 -77.34 15.92 -65.11
CA GLY A 1136 -75.92 16.22 -65.32
C GLY A 1136 -74.99 15.44 -64.38
N ASN A 1137 -75.52 14.97 -63.26
CA ASN A 1137 -74.80 14.23 -62.22
C ASN A 1137 -75.26 12.77 -62.10
N TYR A 1138 -76.01 12.26 -63.09
CA TYR A 1138 -76.58 10.92 -63.06
C TYR A 1138 -75.50 9.83 -62.90
N GLY A 1139 -75.70 8.92 -61.95
CA GLY A 1139 -74.82 7.78 -61.67
C GLY A 1139 -73.61 8.10 -60.79
N LEU A 1140 -73.55 9.30 -60.20
CA LEU A 1140 -72.54 9.64 -59.19
C LEU A 1140 -73.04 9.27 -57.79
N THR A 1141 -72.10 8.92 -56.90
CA THR A 1141 -72.38 8.51 -55.51
C THR A 1141 -71.66 9.36 -54.46
N SER A 1142 -70.91 10.38 -54.88
CA SER A 1142 -70.31 11.39 -54.01
C SER A 1142 -69.89 12.59 -54.82
N SER A 1143 -69.77 13.73 -54.14
CA SER A 1143 -69.21 14.95 -54.69
C SER A 1143 -67.66 14.92 -54.60
N PRO A 1144 -66.93 15.12 -55.70
CA PRO A 1144 -65.47 15.11 -55.68
C PRO A 1144 -64.93 16.32 -54.92
N TRP A 1145 -64.04 16.08 -53.96
CA TRP A 1145 -63.36 17.13 -53.21
C TRP A 1145 -61.90 16.77 -52.92
N THR A 1146 -61.01 17.75 -53.11
CA THR A 1146 -59.60 17.66 -52.73
C THR A 1146 -59.31 18.90 -51.87
N PRO A 1147 -59.40 18.77 -50.53
CA PRO A 1147 -59.32 19.88 -49.59
C PRO A 1147 -58.02 20.66 -49.66
#